data_AF-A0A840VDY2-F1
#
_entry.id   AF-A0A840VDY2-F1
#
_cell.length_a   1.000
_cell.length_b   1.000
_cell.length_c   1.000
_cell.angle_alpha   90.00
_cell.angle_beta   90.00
_cell.angle_gamma   90.00
#
_symmetry.space_group_name_H-M   'P 1'
#
loop_
_entity.id
_entity.type
_entity.pdbx_description
1 polymer ?
#
loop_
_entity_poly.entity_id
_entity_poly.type
_entity_poly.pdbx_seq_one_letter_code
_entity_poly.pdbx_strand_id
1 'polypeptide(L)'
;MNTEDEDDLAAVDRYCAEHGDFFVKVESPTPYGRGMGGLRLASFWRLLEDDPKTIYLRFDDDIVWMADDAIQCLLDFRIDHPEFFLVFANTLNNSLCSHLHQRLGALPPSPFLEYTCCGEHSWRRWETADEVHRRFFEVIETQQLDRFKFQPWELVSYERFSINCMAWFGEDNGTIRDRMSDSEEICLTEEIPRQLGRRNVIVGDALVSHFAYYPQREALEANTEWLSRYWELARSKGILGRKRERCEVGTKRPEVPARERFLILARRCGGAAADLLRVTGPLGKVEVVVDEIPPAGELPGDHVWIPDEEAEAFVGATTSAIPDTTAWERALAHLEHSYDPEEAVWFVEEDVAGDAEDFTSLLAATRRLNPGLAATDVVSRGEEPGWHWWELLTKEDDVSEPWRAFVPLCRLRPELVREVLQFRKDRGRMLLHEILFASLAKRSGMLCLDWKEHPRTAPHLGAFRFRPEVDRWMRGISHPVKDGEVHRAICERGPDPYPRIGRAGFDGWSILADDYRFLVSYCRENGIKRVVEFGTGDSTLAFLDAGCEVMSFEHSQEWLHKVAARFFGEGRLTLDFCSENAVPGREVECFQPDLVFVDGPPLREEQTMSWLGPCEWALEQCGRLLLHDAKRPAEQATLAEMERRGMKVVLIDTEKGLALVEGDSRRP
;
A
#
# COMPACT_ATOMS: atom_id res chain seq x y z
N MET A 1 5.47 -10.67 -10.38
CA MET A 1 6.42 -10.98 -11.48
C MET A 1 7.75 -10.33 -11.15
N ASN A 2 8.83 -11.10 -11.27
CA ASN A 2 10.20 -10.64 -11.00
C ASN A 2 10.95 -10.43 -12.33
N THR A 3 10.60 -9.38 -13.07
CA THR A 3 11.16 -9.11 -14.40
C THR A 3 11.55 -7.64 -14.54
N GLU A 4 12.64 -7.38 -15.25
CA GLU A 4 13.03 -6.06 -15.76
C GLU A 4 12.80 -5.94 -17.26
N ASP A 5 12.30 -7.01 -17.89
CA ASP A 5 12.07 -7.03 -19.33
C ASP A 5 10.95 -6.04 -19.68
N GLU A 6 11.26 -5.10 -20.57
CA GLU A 6 10.34 -4.02 -20.95
C GLU A 6 9.07 -4.56 -21.62
N ASP A 7 9.17 -5.68 -22.36
CA ASP A 7 8.02 -6.28 -23.02
C ASP A 7 7.09 -6.97 -22.00
N ASP A 8 7.66 -7.64 -21.00
CA ASP A 8 6.89 -8.21 -19.88
C ASP A 8 6.17 -7.12 -19.09
N LEU A 9 6.89 -6.04 -18.73
CA LEU A 9 6.32 -4.92 -18.00
C LEU A 9 5.20 -4.25 -18.80
N ALA A 10 5.41 -4.02 -20.10
CA ALA A 10 4.39 -3.48 -20.99
C ALA A 10 3.18 -4.43 -21.13
N ALA A 11 3.39 -5.75 -21.11
CA ALA A 11 2.30 -6.72 -21.14
C ALA A 11 1.48 -6.66 -19.85
N VAL A 12 2.10 -6.58 -18.68
CA VAL A 12 1.42 -6.40 -17.38
C VAL A 12 0.64 -5.09 -17.35
N ASP A 13 1.25 -4.00 -17.82
CA ASP A 13 0.60 -2.69 -17.85
C ASP A 13 -0.65 -2.71 -18.74
N ARG A 14 -0.55 -3.29 -19.94
CA ARG A 14 -1.72 -3.48 -20.81
C ARG A 14 -2.78 -4.33 -20.13
N TYR A 15 -2.38 -5.45 -19.52
CA TYR A 15 -3.31 -6.37 -18.88
C TYR A 15 -4.02 -5.74 -17.67
N CYS A 16 -3.31 -5.00 -16.84
CA CYS A 16 -3.90 -4.26 -15.71
C CYS A 16 -4.75 -3.07 -16.18
N ALA A 17 -4.42 -2.43 -17.30
CA ALA A 17 -5.28 -1.40 -17.88
C ALA A 17 -6.59 -1.99 -18.43
N GLU A 18 -6.53 -3.16 -19.06
CA GLU A 18 -7.70 -3.87 -19.61
C GLU A 18 -8.56 -4.55 -18.52
N HIS A 19 -7.93 -4.94 -17.40
CA HIS A 19 -8.56 -5.74 -16.33
C HIS A 19 -8.36 -5.12 -14.93
N GLY A 20 -8.32 -3.79 -14.85
CA GLY A 20 -8.03 -3.03 -13.62
C GLY A 20 -9.10 -3.15 -12.53
N ASP A 21 -10.23 -3.79 -12.82
CA ASP A 21 -11.30 -4.14 -11.89
C ASP A 21 -10.97 -5.40 -11.05
N PHE A 22 -10.02 -6.22 -11.53
CA PHE A 22 -9.60 -7.45 -10.88
C PHE A 22 -8.09 -7.48 -10.57
N PHE A 23 -7.25 -6.92 -11.45
CA PHE A 23 -5.80 -6.91 -11.28
C PHE A 23 -5.29 -5.52 -10.92
N VAL A 24 -4.36 -5.47 -9.96
CA VAL A 24 -3.64 -4.25 -9.58
C VAL A 24 -2.15 -4.51 -9.71
N LYS A 25 -1.45 -3.68 -10.49
CA LYS A 25 0.01 -3.68 -10.50
C LYS A 25 0.52 -3.01 -9.22
N VAL A 26 1.39 -3.70 -8.50
CA VAL A 26 2.12 -3.14 -7.36
C VAL A 26 3.60 -3.25 -7.68
N GLU A 27 4.29 -2.11 -7.73
CA GLU A 27 5.73 -2.09 -7.97
C GLU A 27 6.48 -2.57 -6.73
N SER A 28 7.49 -3.41 -6.95
CA SER A 28 8.37 -3.85 -5.87
C SER A 28 9.17 -2.65 -5.36
N PRO A 29 9.23 -2.41 -4.03
CA PRO A 29 10.05 -1.35 -3.46
C PRO A 29 11.56 -1.66 -3.51
N THR A 30 11.95 -2.86 -3.98
CA THR A 30 13.35 -3.28 -4.12
C THR A 30 13.71 -3.39 -5.61
N PRO A 31 14.70 -2.63 -6.11
CA PRO A 31 15.18 -2.72 -7.48
C PRO A 31 15.71 -4.11 -7.81
N TYR A 32 15.66 -4.50 -9.09
CA TYR A 32 16.18 -5.77 -9.55
C TYR A 32 17.69 -5.64 -9.86
N GLY A 33 18.45 -6.67 -9.47
CA GLY A 33 19.93 -6.65 -9.55
C GLY A 33 20.51 -8.02 -9.18
N ARG A 34 21.59 -8.45 -9.85
CA ARG A 34 22.17 -9.80 -9.65
C ARG A 34 22.76 -9.93 -8.24
N GLY A 35 22.38 -10.97 -7.50
CA GLY A 35 23.05 -11.39 -6.24
C GLY A 35 22.15 -11.59 -5.02
N MET A 36 20.91 -11.08 -5.02
CA MET A 36 20.04 -11.00 -3.82
C MET A 36 18.88 -12.01 -3.80
N GLY A 37 19.07 -13.26 -4.26
CA GLY A 37 17.97 -14.19 -4.63
C GLY A 37 16.86 -14.36 -3.59
N GLY A 38 17.23 -14.61 -2.33
CA GLY A 38 16.28 -14.88 -1.25
C GLY A 38 15.66 -13.63 -0.61
N LEU A 39 16.44 -12.56 -0.44
CA LEU A 39 15.99 -11.28 0.13
C LEU A 39 14.96 -10.55 -0.78
N ARG A 40 14.93 -10.90 -2.07
CA ARG A 40 14.04 -10.33 -3.08
C ARG A 40 12.58 -10.76 -2.92
N LEU A 41 12.35 -12.06 -2.71
CA LEU A 41 11.00 -12.64 -2.56
C LEU A 41 10.35 -12.22 -1.23
N ALA A 42 11.16 -12.04 -0.19
CA ALA A 42 10.71 -11.59 1.13
C ALA A 42 10.02 -10.21 1.11
N SER A 43 10.33 -9.34 0.14
CA SER A 43 9.76 -7.99 0.03
C SER A 43 8.24 -8.00 -0.17
N PHE A 44 7.72 -9.04 -0.83
CA PHE A 44 6.28 -9.26 -1.03
C PHE A 44 5.49 -9.22 0.29
N TRP A 45 6.01 -9.85 1.34
CA TRP A 45 5.34 -9.95 2.65
C TRP A 45 5.16 -8.60 3.35
N ARG A 46 5.93 -7.58 2.95
CA ARG A 46 5.82 -6.22 3.48
C ARG A 46 4.70 -5.41 2.83
N LEU A 47 4.18 -5.88 1.69
CA LEU A 47 3.08 -5.26 0.96
C LEU A 47 1.71 -5.78 1.41
N LEU A 48 1.70 -6.85 2.21
CA LEU A 48 0.49 -7.48 2.69
C LEU A 48 -0.02 -6.80 3.95
N GLU A 49 -1.35 -6.72 4.07
CA GLU A 49 -2.03 -6.13 5.21
C GLU A 49 -2.25 -7.21 6.26
N ASP A 50 -2.09 -6.87 7.54
CA ASP A 50 -2.24 -7.83 8.65
C ASP A 50 -3.72 -8.05 9.04
N ASP A 51 -4.65 -8.03 8.07
CA ASP A 51 -6.08 -8.23 8.32
C ASP A 51 -6.38 -9.71 8.63
N PRO A 52 -6.83 -10.05 9.85
CA PRO A 52 -7.07 -11.43 10.24
C PRO A 52 -8.21 -12.10 9.46
N LYS A 53 -9.09 -11.32 8.80
CA LYS A 53 -10.20 -11.86 8.01
C LYS A 53 -9.88 -12.06 6.54
N THR A 54 -8.69 -11.66 6.11
CA THR A 54 -8.24 -11.82 4.72
C THR A 54 -7.51 -13.15 4.55
N ILE A 55 -7.88 -13.92 3.52
CA ILE A 55 -7.11 -15.08 3.07
C ILE A 55 -6.31 -14.66 1.84
N TYR A 56 -5.00 -14.87 1.91
CA TYR A 56 -4.10 -14.64 0.78
C TYR A 56 -3.87 -15.94 0.03
N LEU A 57 -3.83 -15.86 -1.29
CA LEU A 57 -3.39 -16.94 -2.17
C LEU A 57 -2.19 -16.45 -2.97
N ARG A 58 -1.15 -17.28 -3.05
CA ARG A 58 0.02 -17.03 -3.89
C ARG A 58 0.19 -18.15 -4.90
N PHE A 59 0.58 -17.76 -6.11
CA PHE A 59 0.91 -18.63 -7.22
C PHE A 59 2.35 -18.35 -7.65
N ASP A 60 3.09 -19.40 -7.97
CA ASP A 60 4.34 -19.31 -8.71
C ASP A 60 4.09 -18.73 -10.10
N ASP A 61 5.12 -18.11 -10.67
CA ASP A 61 5.09 -17.64 -12.06
C ASP A 61 5.02 -18.79 -13.08
N ASP A 62 5.41 -20.00 -12.66
CA ASP A 62 5.42 -21.20 -13.48
C ASP A 62 4.17 -22.09 -13.35
N ILE A 63 3.10 -21.57 -12.74
CA ILE A 63 1.78 -22.24 -12.76
C ILE A 63 1.13 -22.05 -14.14
N VAL A 64 0.95 -23.15 -14.88
CA VAL A 64 0.44 -23.14 -16.26
C VAL A 64 -1.00 -23.65 -16.40
N TRP A 65 -1.56 -24.24 -15.35
CA TRP A 65 -2.93 -24.73 -15.33
C TRP A 65 -3.44 -24.92 -13.89
N MET A 66 -4.75 -24.78 -13.69
CA MET A 66 -5.44 -25.14 -12.45
C MET A 66 -6.82 -25.72 -12.75
N ALA A 67 -7.31 -26.61 -11.89
CA ALA A 67 -8.67 -27.12 -11.99
C ALA A 67 -9.69 -26.00 -11.70
N ASP A 68 -10.87 -26.08 -12.30
CA ASP A 68 -11.92 -25.05 -12.17
C ASP A 68 -12.35 -24.85 -10.70
N ASP A 69 -12.22 -25.88 -9.86
CA ASP A 69 -12.53 -25.89 -8.42
C ASP A 69 -11.31 -25.62 -7.52
N ALA A 70 -10.09 -25.51 -8.06
CA ALA A 70 -8.86 -25.50 -7.25
C ALA A 70 -8.81 -24.37 -6.22
N ILE A 71 -9.16 -23.13 -6.63
CA ILE A 71 -9.20 -21.97 -5.72
C ILE A 71 -10.28 -22.15 -4.65
N GLN A 72 -11.46 -22.63 -5.05
CA GLN A 72 -12.58 -22.84 -4.13
C GLN A 72 -12.22 -23.91 -3.08
N CYS A 73 -11.60 -25.02 -3.50
CA CYS A 73 -11.13 -26.06 -2.59
C CYS A 73 -10.09 -25.54 -1.58
N LEU A 74 -9.14 -24.69 -2.01
CA LEU A 74 -8.18 -24.08 -1.10
C LEU A 74 -8.86 -23.17 -0.08
N LEU A 75 -9.79 -22.33 -0.54
CA LEU A 75 -10.51 -21.39 0.31
C LEU A 75 -11.39 -22.10 1.33
N ASP A 76 -12.23 -23.03 0.89
CA ASP A 76 -13.14 -23.78 1.76
C ASP A 76 -12.34 -24.56 2.81
N PHE A 77 -11.29 -25.28 2.38
CA PHE A 77 -10.44 -26.00 3.32
C PHE A 77 -9.75 -25.06 4.32
N ARG A 78 -9.23 -23.91 3.86
CA ARG A 78 -8.55 -22.95 4.74
C ARG A 78 -9.50 -22.35 5.78
N ILE A 79 -10.75 -22.07 5.39
CA ILE A 79 -11.81 -21.57 6.29
C ILE A 79 -12.20 -22.63 7.31
N ASP A 80 -12.40 -23.88 6.88
CA ASP A 80 -12.85 -24.96 7.76
C ASP A 80 -11.75 -25.46 8.71
N HIS A 81 -10.48 -25.29 8.33
CA HIS A 81 -9.32 -25.76 9.08
C HIS A 81 -8.35 -24.63 9.45
N PRO A 82 -8.70 -23.68 10.35
CA PRO A 82 -7.84 -22.55 10.71
C PRO A 82 -6.55 -22.93 11.45
N GLU A 83 -6.43 -24.15 11.97
CA GLU A 83 -5.29 -24.64 12.76
C GLU A 83 -3.97 -24.71 11.99
N PHE A 84 -4.02 -24.96 10.68
CA PHE A 84 -2.81 -25.07 9.86
C PHE A 84 -2.15 -23.70 9.67
N PHE A 85 -0.82 -23.68 9.51
CA PHE A 85 -0.08 -22.47 9.18
C PHE A 85 -0.27 -22.13 7.68
N LEU A 86 0.27 -22.97 6.80
CA LEU A 86 0.05 -22.87 5.35
C LEU A 86 -0.80 -24.03 4.82
N VAL A 87 -1.63 -23.71 3.84
CA VAL A 87 -2.44 -24.66 3.06
C VAL A 87 -1.93 -24.65 1.63
N PHE A 88 -1.40 -25.78 1.15
CA PHE A 88 -0.82 -25.92 -0.18
C PHE A 88 -1.80 -26.58 -1.16
N ALA A 89 -1.72 -26.19 -2.42
CA ALA A 89 -2.40 -26.91 -3.49
C ALA A 89 -1.68 -28.22 -3.82
N ASN A 90 -2.45 -29.23 -4.24
CA ASN A 90 -1.91 -30.42 -4.88
C ASN A 90 -1.30 -30.02 -6.23
N THR A 91 0.03 -29.92 -6.27
CA THR A 91 0.75 -29.35 -7.41
C THR A 91 1.40 -30.45 -8.24
N LEU A 92 0.99 -30.60 -9.50
CA LEU A 92 1.69 -31.44 -10.46
C LEU A 92 3.09 -30.87 -10.71
N ASN A 93 4.08 -31.76 -10.80
CA ASN A 93 5.50 -31.43 -10.88
C ASN A 93 6.00 -30.64 -9.65
N ASN A 94 5.40 -30.89 -8.48
CA ASN A 94 6.00 -30.59 -7.19
C ASN A 94 6.60 -31.87 -6.60
N SER A 95 7.82 -31.79 -6.07
CA SER A 95 8.59 -32.98 -5.66
C SER A 95 7.85 -33.90 -4.67
N LEU A 96 7.25 -33.34 -3.60
CA LEU A 96 6.49 -34.13 -2.61
C LEU A 96 5.18 -34.64 -3.19
N CYS A 97 4.47 -33.81 -3.97
CA CYS A 97 3.25 -34.24 -4.64
C CYS A 97 3.50 -35.36 -5.64
N SER A 98 4.59 -35.30 -6.42
CA SER A 98 4.99 -36.35 -7.36
C SER A 98 5.31 -37.66 -6.65
N HIS A 99 5.94 -37.62 -5.48
CA HIS A 99 6.09 -38.81 -4.63
C HIS A 99 4.71 -39.40 -4.24
N LEU A 100 3.76 -38.56 -3.81
CA LEU A 100 2.42 -39.00 -3.45
C LEU A 100 1.65 -39.57 -4.67
N HIS A 101 1.73 -38.90 -5.82
CA HIS A 101 1.13 -39.37 -7.08
C HIS A 101 1.73 -40.71 -7.52
N GLN A 102 3.04 -40.91 -7.39
CA GLN A 102 3.68 -42.21 -7.63
C GLN A 102 3.18 -43.27 -6.66
N ARG A 103 3.14 -42.97 -5.36
CA ARG A 103 2.68 -43.90 -4.32
C ARG A 103 1.22 -44.33 -4.52
N LEU A 104 0.38 -43.45 -5.05
CA LEU A 104 -1.03 -43.69 -5.33
C LEU A 104 -1.27 -44.31 -6.72
N GLY A 105 -0.22 -44.51 -7.53
CA GLY A 105 -0.30 -45.15 -8.83
C GLY A 105 -0.74 -44.24 -9.98
N ALA A 106 -0.69 -42.91 -9.80
CA ALA A 106 -0.91 -41.93 -10.86
C ALA A 106 0.34 -41.75 -11.74
N LEU A 107 1.54 -41.95 -11.16
CA LEU A 107 2.81 -41.95 -11.87
C LEU A 107 3.46 -43.35 -11.86
N PRO A 108 4.33 -43.69 -12.84
CA PRO A 108 5.03 -44.96 -12.87
C PRO A 108 5.90 -45.19 -11.62
N PRO A 109 6.12 -46.44 -11.19
CA PRO A 109 6.87 -46.75 -9.97
C PRO A 109 8.41 -46.64 -10.12
N SER A 110 8.92 -46.37 -11.33
CA SER A 110 10.35 -46.27 -11.61
C SER A 110 10.62 -45.10 -12.58
N PRO A 111 11.63 -44.25 -12.32
CA PRO A 111 12.50 -44.26 -11.14
C PRO A 111 11.74 -43.95 -9.84
N PHE A 112 12.28 -44.34 -8.69
CA PHE A 112 11.70 -43.97 -7.40
C PHE A 112 11.79 -42.44 -7.23
N LEU A 113 10.65 -41.82 -6.89
CA LEU A 113 10.56 -40.38 -6.63
C LEU A 113 10.67 -40.12 -5.14
N GLU A 114 11.57 -39.25 -4.74
CA GLU A 114 11.92 -39.02 -3.34
C GLU A 114 10.89 -38.15 -2.62
N TYR A 115 10.57 -38.49 -1.36
CA TYR A 115 9.75 -37.64 -0.48
C TYR A 115 10.61 -36.53 0.15
N THR A 116 11.08 -35.58 -0.67
CA THR A 116 11.92 -34.45 -0.26
C THR A 116 11.76 -33.28 -1.23
N CYS A 117 11.90 -32.03 -0.77
CA CYS A 117 11.61 -30.85 -1.59
C CYS A 117 12.49 -30.76 -2.85
N CYS A 118 13.78 -31.11 -2.72
CA CYS A 118 14.76 -31.02 -3.81
C CYS A 118 15.32 -32.41 -4.17
N GLY A 119 14.44 -33.35 -4.55
CA GLY A 119 14.83 -34.72 -4.91
C GLY A 119 15.66 -34.81 -6.19
N GLU A 120 16.56 -35.80 -6.26
CA GLU A 120 17.39 -35.99 -7.46
C GLU A 120 16.51 -36.41 -8.64
N HIS A 121 15.48 -37.23 -8.46
CA HIS A 121 14.58 -37.61 -9.55
C HIS A 121 13.33 -36.73 -9.64
N SER A 122 12.69 -36.43 -8.50
CA SER A 122 11.40 -35.72 -8.46
C SER A 122 11.49 -34.20 -8.70
N TRP A 123 12.65 -33.58 -8.46
CA TRP A 123 12.84 -32.13 -8.64
C TRP A 123 13.88 -31.80 -9.71
N ARG A 124 15.00 -32.53 -9.78
CA ARG A 124 16.11 -32.15 -10.66
C ARG A 124 16.01 -32.66 -12.11
N ARG A 125 15.35 -33.79 -12.35
CA ARG A 125 15.29 -34.45 -13.68
C ARG A 125 14.12 -33.94 -14.51
N TRP A 126 14.41 -33.35 -15.65
CA TRP A 126 13.40 -32.87 -16.59
C TRP A 126 12.58 -34.03 -17.19
N GLU A 127 13.15 -35.23 -17.29
CA GLU A 127 12.47 -36.43 -17.78
C GLU A 127 11.30 -36.83 -16.86
N THR A 128 11.41 -36.53 -15.56
CA THR A 128 10.33 -36.76 -14.61
C THR A 128 9.20 -35.75 -14.83
N ALA A 129 9.52 -34.47 -15.04
CA ALA A 129 8.53 -33.45 -15.37
C ALA A 129 7.81 -33.77 -16.69
N ASP A 130 8.54 -34.23 -17.71
CA ASP A 130 7.94 -34.73 -18.96
C ASP A 130 6.94 -35.87 -18.69
N GLU A 131 7.30 -36.86 -17.86
CA GLU A 131 6.39 -37.93 -17.45
C GLU A 131 5.16 -37.42 -16.72
N VAL A 132 5.32 -36.48 -15.79
CA VAL A 132 4.20 -35.88 -15.07
C VAL A 132 3.25 -35.18 -16.04
N HIS A 133 3.75 -34.30 -16.92
CA HIS A 133 2.90 -33.60 -17.88
C HIS A 133 2.21 -34.54 -18.85
N ARG A 134 2.92 -35.54 -19.37
CA ARG A 134 2.33 -36.54 -20.25
C ARG A 134 1.19 -37.31 -19.59
N ARG A 135 1.39 -37.82 -18.36
CA ARG A 135 0.34 -38.52 -17.60
C ARG A 135 -0.81 -37.59 -17.27
N PHE A 136 -0.51 -36.33 -16.99
CA PHE A 136 -1.53 -35.33 -16.75
C PHE A 136 -2.41 -35.08 -18.00
N PHE A 137 -1.81 -34.94 -19.18
CA PHE A 137 -2.57 -34.78 -20.42
C PHE A 137 -3.38 -36.04 -20.77
N GLU A 138 -2.86 -37.24 -20.51
CA GLU A 138 -3.62 -38.50 -20.65
C GLU A 138 -4.89 -38.49 -19.77
N VAL A 139 -4.81 -38.00 -18.53
CA VAL A 139 -6.01 -37.92 -17.66
C VAL A 139 -6.95 -36.78 -18.03
N ILE A 140 -6.46 -35.66 -18.58
CA ILE A 140 -7.32 -34.61 -19.14
C ILE A 140 -8.14 -35.17 -20.31
N GLU A 141 -7.47 -35.84 -21.25
CA GLU A 141 -8.09 -36.41 -22.45
C GLU A 141 -9.12 -37.50 -22.11
N THR A 142 -8.84 -38.28 -21.06
CA THR A 142 -9.72 -39.36 -20.60
C THR A 142 -10.71 -38.94 -19.50
N GLN A 143 -10.70 -37.66 -19.08
CA GLN A 143 -11.56 -37.10 -18.03
C GLN A 143 -11.43 -37.82 -16.67
N GLN A 144 -10.21 -38.20 -16.28
CA GLN A 144 -9.91 -38.96 -15.06
C GLN A 144 -9.03 -38.17 -14.08
N LEU A 145 -9.35 -36.89 -13.86
CA LEU A 145 -8.56 -36.00 -12.99
C LEU A 145 -8.44 -36.52 -11.54
N ASP A 146 -9.45 -37.27 -11.06
CA ASP A 146 -9.46 -37.86 -9.71
C ASP A 146 -8.27 -38.79 -9.44
N ARG A 147 -7.60 -39.30 -10.49
CA ARG A 147 -6.38 -40.12 -10.32
C ARG A 147 -5.24 -39.37 -9.67
N PHE A 148 -5.19 -38.05 -9.82
CA PHE A 148 -4.18 -37.20 -9.19
C PHE A 148 -4.65 -36.58 -7.87
N LYS A 149 -5.94 -36.68 -7.53
CA LYS A 149 -6.49 -36.17 -6.26
C LYS A 149 -6.25 -37.17 -5.13
N PHE A 150 -6.13 -36.66 -3.90
CA PHE A 150 -5.94 -37.47 -2.71
C PHE A 150 -6.54 -36.80 -1.46
N GLN A 151 -6.64 -37.53 -0.35
CA GLN A 151 -7.11 -36.95 0.92
C GLN A 151 -6.11 -35.92 1.45
N PRO A 152 -6.53 -34.90 2.22
CA PRO A 152 -5.61 -33.91 2.79
C PRO A 152 -4.37 -34.55 3.43
N TRP A 153 -3.19 -34.05 3.05
CA TRP A 153 -1.91 -34.62 3.46
C TRP A 153 -1.18 -33.65 4.38
N GLU A 154 -1.17 -33.95 5.69
CA GLU A 154 -0.43 -33.17 6.66
C GLU A 154 1.09 -33.38 6.54
N LEU A 155 1.82 -32.27 6.59
CA LEU A 155 3.27 -32.25 6.72
C LEU A 155 3.64 -32.33 8.21
N VAL A 156 3.53 -33.55 8.75
CA VAL A 156 3.62 -33.84 10.19
C VAL A 156 5.01 -33.61 10.79
N SER A 157 6.06 -33.64 9.96
CA SER A 157 7.44 -33.46 10.40
C SER A 157 7.99 -32.06 10.08
N TYR A 158 7.11 -31.13 9.66
CA TYR A 158 7.50 -29.84 9.11
C TYR A 158 8.41 -30.02 7.90
N GLU A 159 7.99 -30.91 6.99
CA GLU A 159 8.68 -31.21 5.75
C GLU A 159 8.77 -29.96 4.88
N ARG A 160 9.96 -29.70 4.31
CA ARG A 160 10.12 -28.65 3.31
C ARG A 160 9.24 -28.93 2.10
N PHE A 161 8.56 -27.89 1.63
CA PHE A 161 7.65 -27.97 0.49
C PHE A 161 7.89 -26.78 -0.44
N SER A 162 7.92 -27.00 -1.76
CA SER A 162 8.05 -25.89 -2.70
C SER A 162 6.79 -25.02 -2.68
N ILE A 163 6.97 -23.71 -2.52
CA ILE A 163 5.89 -22.73 -2.34
C ILE A 163 5.18 -22.35 -3.67
N ASN A 164 4.89 -23.35 -4.51
CA ASN A 164 4.34 -23.15 -5.86
C ASN A 164 2.91 -22.59 -5.85
N CYS A 165 2.07 -23.05 -4.92
CA CYS A 165 0.72 -22.54 -4.75
C CYS A 165 0.24 -22.76 -3.32
N MET A 166 -0.02 -21.67 -2.60
CA MET A 166 -0.33 -21.71 -1.16
C MET A 166 -1.34 -20.65 -0.74
N ALA A 167 -2.03 -20.95 0.36
CA ALA A 167 -2.99 -20.07 1.01
C ALA A 167 -2.71 -19.95 2.53
N TRP A 168 -2.92 -18.76 3.08
CA TRP A 168 -2.74 -18.45 4.50
C TRP A 168 -3.62 -17.27 4.94
N PHE A 169 -3.75 -17.05 6.24
CA PHE A 169 -4.51 -15.92 6.80
C PHE A 169 -3.64 -14.68 6.96
N GLY A 170 -4.24 -13.50 6.78
CA GLY A 170 -3.55 -12.23 6.97
C GLY A 170 -3.05 -11.99 8.40
N GLU A 171 -3.63 -12.66 9.40
CA GLU A 171 -3.12 -12.63 10.79
C GLU A 171 -1.67 -13.15 10.90
N ASP A 172 -1.26 -14.02 9.99
CA ASP A 172 0.08 -14.60 9.97
C ASP A 172 1.11 -13.69 9.29
N ASN A 173 0.68 -12.65 8.56
CA ASN A 173 1.58 -11.77 7.81
C ASN A 173 2.62 -11.08 8.70
N GLY A 174 2.22 -10.61 9.88
CA GLY A 174 3.16 -10.02 10.84
C GLY A 174 4.21 -11.00 11.32
N THR A 175 3.78 -12.22 11.67
CA THR A 175 4.71 -13.28 12.09
C THR A 175 5.67 -13.68 10.97
N ILE A 176 5.17 -13.80 9.74
CA ILE A 176 5.97 -14.13 8.57
C ILE A 176 7.01 -13.04 8.30
N ARG A 177 6.59 -11.77 8.34
CA ARG A 177 7.46 -10.61 8.11
C ARG A 177 8.56 -10.50 9.16
N ASP A 178 8.24 -10.73 10.43
CA ASP A 178 9.19 -10.60 11.54
C ASP A 178 10.22 -11.73 11.60
N ARG A 179 9.89 -12.90 11.04
CA ARG A 179 10.68 -14.13 11.16
C ARG A 179 11.34 -14.56 9.85
N MET A 180 11.11 -13.84 8.76
CA MET A 180 11.64 -14.15 7.43
C MET A 180 13.17 -14.20 7.44
N SER A 181 13.74 -15.33 7.03
CA SER A 181 15.18 -15.53 6.85
C SER A 181 15.58 -15.42 5.37
N ASP A 182 16.87 -15.61 5.05
CA ASP A 182 17.38 -15.52 3.67
C ASP A 182 16.78 -16.58 2.72
N SER A 183 16.10 -17.61 3.24
CA SER A 183 15.41 -18.61 2.42
C SER A 183 13.93 -18.65 2.78
N GLU A 184 13.12 -18.00 1.94
CA GLU A 184 11.67 -17.94 2.08
C GLU A 184 11.04 -19.34 2.21
N GLU A 185 11.43 -20.29 1.36
CA GLU A 185 10.88 -21.64 1.37
C GLU A 185 11.17 -22.38 2.68
N ILE A 186 12.41 -22.28 3.20
CA ILE A 186 12.79 -22.89 4.49
C ILE A 186 12.01 -22.23 5.63
N CYS A 187 11.95 -20.91 5.61
CA CYS A 187 11.31 -20.13 6.66
C CYS A 187 9.81 -20.48 6.78
N LEU A 188 9.11 -20.46 5.65
CA LEU A 188 7.66 -20.69 5.56
C LEU A 188 7.27 -22.15 5.78
N THR A 189 8.08 -23.10 5.31
CA THR A 189 7.68 -24.51 5.32
C THR A 189 8.24 -25.31 6.48
N GLU A 190 9.35 -24.88 7.06
CA GLU A 190 10.01 -25.58 8.17
C GLU A 190 10.10 -24.76 9.45
N GLU A 191 10.62 -23.53 9.40
CA GLU A 191 11.03 -22.80 10.60
C GLU A 191 9.85 -22.19 11.36
N ILE A 192 9.07 -21.33 10.72
CA ILE A 192 7.89 -20.68 11.32
C ILE A 192 6.87 -21.71 11.80
N PRO A 193 6.42 -22.69 10.99
CA PRO A 193 5.41 -23.65 11.46
C PRO A 193 5.91 -24.47 12.66
N ARG A 194 7.20 -24.82 12.71
CA ARG A 194 7.82 -25.51 13.85
C ARG A 194 7.86 -24.64 15.10
N GLN A 195 8.14 -23.34 14.95
CA GLN A 195 8.13 -22.39 16.06
C GLN A 195 6.72 -22.10 16.59
N LEU A 196 5.71 -22.08 15.70
CA LEU A 196 4.32 -21.85 16.06
C LEU A 196 3.61 -23.10 16.57
N GLY A 197 4.17 -24.29 16.34
CA GLY A 197 3.50 -25.55 16.62
C GLY A 197 2.31 -25.81 15.68
N ARG A 198 2.19 -25.08 14.57
CA ARG A 198 1.14 -25.18 13.56
C ARG A 198 1.70 -25.84 12.32
N ARG A 199 1.14 -26.98 11.91
CA ARG A 199 1.62 -27.75 10.75
C ARG A 199 1.17 -27.11 9.43
N ASN A 200 1.79 -27.55 8.35
CA ASN A 200 1.32 -27.29 7.00
C ASN A 200 0.56 -28.50 6.45
N VAL A 201 -0.26 -28.28 5.43
CA VAL A 201 -1.09 -29.34 4.83
C VAL A 201 -1.22 -29.13 3.32
N ILE A 202 -1.30 -30.22 2.57
CA ILE A 202 -1.61 -30.22 1.13
C ILE A 202 -3.08 -30.60 0.94
N VAL A 203 -3.85 -29.77 0.25
CA VAL A 203 -5.25 -30.04 -0.13
C VAL A 203 -5.24 -30.85 -1.41
N GLY A 204 -5.42 -32.16 -1.27
CA GLY A 204 -5.32 -33.09 -2.40
C GLY A 204 -6.35 -32.87 -3.51
N ASP A 205 -7.50 -32.24 -3.20
CA ASP A 205 -8.52 -31.88 -4.21
C ASP A 205 -8.20 -30.61 -5.00
N ALA A 206 -7.38 -29.70 -4.44
CA ALA A 206 -6.99 -28.45 -5.07
C ALA A 206 -5.85 -28.69 -6.08
N LEU A 207 -6.20 -29.17 -7.28
CA LEU A 207 -5.21 -29.58 -8.29
C LEU A 207 -4.73 -28.39 -9.15
N VAL A 208 -3.41 -28.19 -9.17
CA VAL A 208 -2.73 -27.19 -10.03
C VAL A 208 -1.54 -27.83 -10.75
N SER A 209 -1.08 -27.19 -11.83
CA SER A 209 0.08 -27.66 -12.59
C SER A 209 1.18 -26.62 -12.63
N HIS A 210 2.33 -26.97 -12.06
CA HIS A 210 3.58 -26.25 -12.19
C HIS A 210 4.35 -26.78 -13.41
N PHE A 211 4.93 -25.89 -14.22
CA PHE A 211 5.58 -26.29 -15.46
C PHE A 211 6.98 -26.85 -15.22
N ALA A 212 7.89 -26.08 -14.63
CA ALA A 212 9.28 -26.50 -14.53
C ALA A 212 10.00 -25.83 -13.38
N TYR A 213 10.78 -26.59 -12.62
CA TYR A 213 11.82 -25.99 -11.78
C TYR A 213 12.98 -25.49 -12.62
N TYR A 214 13.81 -24.58 -12.09
CA TYR A 214 14.97 -24.04 -12.81
C TYR A 214 15.90 -25.11 -13.44
N PRO A 215 16.17 -26.29 -12.83
CA PRO A 215 17.02 -27.31 -13.46
C PRO A 215 16.33 -28.05 -14.61
N GLN A 216 14.99 -28.00 -14.66
CA GLN A 216 14.17 -28.71 -15.63
C GLN A 216 13.86 -27.86 -16.86
N ARG A 217 13.74 -26.54 -16.66
CA ARG A 217 13.18 -25.58 -17.63
C ARG A 217 13.81 -25.66 -19.02
N GLU A 218 15.13 -25.45 -19.11
CA GLU A 218 15.84 -25.40 -20.40
C GLU A 218 15.61 -26.69 -21.21
N ALA A 219 15.65 -27.85 -20.56
CA ALA A 219 15.48 -29.13 -21.23
C ALA A 219 14.02 -29.39 -21.64
N LEU A 220 13.03 -29.02 -20.80
CA LEU A 220 11.62 -29.13 -21.16
C LEU A 220 11.28 -28.26 -22.37
N GLU A 221 11.71 -27.00 -22.37
CA GLU A 221 11.45 -26.06 -23.47
C GLU A 221 12.13 -26.50 -24.78
N ALA A 222 13.35 -27.05 -24.68
CA ALA A 222 14.10 -27.48 -25.87
C ALA A 222 13.61 -28.81 -26.47
N ASN A 223 13.03 -29.70 -25.67
CA ASN A 223 12.76 -31.09 -26.08
C ASN A 223 11.28 -31.47 -26.09
N THR A 224 10.37 -30.60 -25.65
CA THR A 224 8.93 -30.91 -25.53
C THR A 224 8.06 -29.77 -26.03
N GLU A 225 6.78 -30.06 -26.26
CA GLU A 225 5.79 -29.06 -26.69
C GLU A 225 4.74 -28.78 -25.60
N TRP A 226 5.05 -29.08 -24.32
CA TRP A 226 4.06 -29.00 -23.24
C TRP A 226 3.45 -27.61 -23.07
N LEU A 227 4.25 -26.54 -23.12
CA LEU A 227 3.73 -25.15 -23.08
C LEU A 227 2.75 -24.88 -24.23
N SER A 228 3.08 -25.33 -25.44
CA SER A 228 2.17 -25.22 -26.60
C SER A 228 0.87 -25.99 -26.36
N ARG A 229 0.94 -27.19 -25.76
CA ARG A 229 -0.24 -27.99 -25.42
C ARG A 229 -1.11 -27.33 -24.34
N TYR A 230 -0.52 -26.72 -23.31
CA TYR A 230 -1.28 -25.92 -22.34
C TYR A 230 -1.95 -24.72 -22.98
N TRP A 231 -1.27 -24.05 -23.92
CA TRP A 231 -1.81 -22.94 -24.68
C TRP A 231 -3.00 -23.36 -25.56
N GLU A 232 -2.89 -24.49 -26.23
CA GLU A 232 -3.97 -25.10 -27.01
C GLU A 232 -5.15 -25.48 -26.12
N LEU A 233 -4.89 -26.05 -24.93
CA LEU A 233 -5.92 -26.36 -23.96
C LEU A 233 -6.68 -25.10 -23.53
N ALA A 234 -5.97 -24.03 -23.18
CA ALA A 234 -6.57 -22.74 -22.83
C ALA A 234 -7.39 -22.14 -23.99
N ARG A 235 -6.89 -22.23 -25.23
CA ARG A 235 -7.64 -21.83 -26.44
C ARG A 235 -8.92 -22.65 -26.62
N SER A 236 -8.84 -23.98 -26.48
CA SER A 236 -9.98 -24.89 -26.64
C SER A 236 -11.11 -24.61 -25.63
N LYS A 237 -10.74 -24.15 -24.43
CA LYS A 237 -11.66 -23.73 -23.37
C LYS A 237 -12.21 -22.31 -23.60
N GLY A 238 -11.79 -21.63 -24.67
CA GLY A 238 -12.20 -20.27 -24.99
C GLY A 238 -11.63 -19.21 -24.04
N ILE A 239 -10.59 -19.53 -23.27
CA ILE A 239 -9.97 -18.60 -22.32
C ILE A 239 -9.23 -17.50 -23.09
N LEU A 240 -8.52 -17.87 -24.17
CA LEU A 240 -7.68 -16.97 -24.97
C LEU A 240 -8.41 -16.28 -26.14
N GLY A 241 -9.75 -16.18 -26.11
CA GLY A 241 -10.54 -15.62 -27.22
C GLY A 241 -11.93 -15.09 -26.87
N ARG A 242 -12.36 -15.14 -25.60
CA ARG A 242 -13.59 -14.48 -25.17
C ARG A 242 -13.29 -13.02 -24.83
N LYS A 243 -13.84 -12.06 -25.60
CA LYS A 243 -14.50 -10.93 -24.93
C LYS A 243 -15.54 -11.58 -24.05
N ARG A 244 -15.30 -11.68 -22.73
CA ARG A 244 -16.22 -12.33 -21.80
C ARG A 244 -17.61 -11.70 -22.01
N GLU A 245 -18.52 -12.45 -22.63
CA GLU A 245 -19.88 -12.46 -22.13
C GLU A 245 -19.75 -12.89 -20.67
N ARG A 246 -20.09 -11.95 -19.79
CA ARG A 246 -19.97 -12.06 -18.35
C ARG A 246 -20.46 -13.44 -17.91
N CYS A 247 -19.59 -14.22 -17.27
CA CYS A 247 -20.05 -15.23 -16.34
C CYS A 247 -20.89 -14.50 -15.30
N GLU A 248 -22.20 -14.70 -15.34
CA GLU A 248 -23.13 -14.33 -14.29
C GLU A 248 -22.86 -15.24 -13.08
N VAL A 249 -21.76 -14.96 -12.38
CA VAL A 249 -21.74 -15.11 -10.93
C VAL A 249 -22.09 -13.73 -10.40
N GLY A 250 -23.28 -13.63 -9.82
CA GLY A 250 -23.92 -12.36 -9.49
C GLY A 250 -23.08 -11.53 -8.52
N THR A 251 -22.33 -10.58 -9.08
CA THR A 251 -22.31 -9.14 -8.74
C THR A 251 -21.31 -8.50 -9.70
N LYS A 252 -21.78 -7.70 -10.68
CA LYS A 252 -20.89 -6.79 -11.39
C LYS A 252 -20.22 -5.92 -10.32
N ARG A 253 -18.88 -5.94 -10.24
CA ARG A 253 -18.17 -4.88 -9.50
C ARG A 253 -18.54 -3.55 -10.15
N PRO A 254 -19.00 -2.53 -9.40
CA PRO A 254 -19.41 -1.28 -10.01
C PRO A 254 -18.16 -0.52 -10.50
N GLU A 255 -18.27 0.11 -11.66
CA GLU A 255 -17.19 0.90 -12.27
C GLU A 255 -16.74 2.01 -11.29
N VAL A 256 -15.46 2.39 -11.34
CA VAL A 256 -14.95 3.52 -10.54
C VAL A 256 -15.43 4.81 -11.21
N PRO A 257 -16.15 5.70 -10.50
CA PRO A 257 -16.59 6.96 -11.09
C PRO A 257 -15.40 7.75 -11.64
N ALA A 258 -15.57 8.31 -12.84
CA ALA A 258 -14.52 9.06 -13.51
C ALA A 258 -14.24 10.40 -12.81
N ARG A 259 -15.27 10.99 -12.21
CA ARG A 259 -15.29 12.36 -11.68
C ARG A 259 -15.76 12.41 -10.22
N GLU A 260 -15.30 13.43 -9.51
CA GLU A 260 -15.63 13.70 -8.10
C GLU A 260 -16.27 15.09 -8.00
N ARG A 261 -17.34 15.18 -7.20
CA ARG A 261 -18.11 16.40 -6.98
C ARG A 261 -18.26 16.64 -5.48
N PHE A 262 -17.90 17.82 -4.99
CA PHE A 262 -18.00 18.22 -3.60
C PHE A 262 -19.15 19.21 -3.42
N LEU A 263 -20.08 18.86 -2.52
CA LEU A 263 -21.13 19.74 -2.04
C LEU A 263 -20.76 20.19 -0.63
N ILE A 264 -20.28 21.43 -0.53
CA ILE A 264 -19.98 22.07 0.76
C ILE A 264 -21.29 22.59 1.33
N LEU A 265 -21.69 22.10 2.50
CA LEU A 265 -22.95 22.42 3.16
C LEU A 265 -22.70 23.52 4.19
N ALA A 266 -23.16 24.73 3.89
CA ALA A 266 -22.92 25.91 4.71
C ALA A 266 -24.22 26.61 5.09
N ARG A 267 -24.27 27.22 6.27
CA ARG A 267 -25.43 28.03 6.65
C ARG A 267 -25.56 29.30 5.80
N ARG A 268 -24.42 29.92 5.47
CA ARG A 268 -24.34 31.16 4.66
C ARG A 268 -23.01 31.22 3.92
N CYS A 269 -22.90 32.10 2.93
CA CYS A 269 -21.62 32.43 2.31
C CYS A 269 -20.63 32.93 3.40
N GLY A 270 -19.47 32.28 3.54
CA GLY A 270 -18.57 32.54 4.66
C GLY A 270 -17.13 32.07 4.45
N GLY A 271 -16.26 32.42 5.41
CA GLY A 271 -14.83 32.13 5.34
C GLY A 271 -14.50 30.64 5.34
N ALA A 272 -15.20 29.84 6.15
CA ALA A 272 -14.97 28.39 6.23
C ALA A 272 -15.30 27.68 4.91
N ALA A 273 -16.44 28.00 4.29
CA ALA A 273 -16.79 27.52 2.96
C ALA A 273 -15.77 27.95 1.89
N ALA A 274 -15.24 29.18 1.97
CA ALA A 274 -14.19 29.65 1.06
C ALA A 274 -12.85 28.92 1.25
N ASP A 275 -12.50 28.58 2.49
CA ASP A 275 -11.33 27.76 2.80
C ASP A 275 -11.47 26.34 2.25
N LEU A 276 -12.64 25.71 2.44
CA LEU A 276 -12.96 24.39 1.88
C LEU A 276 -12.96 24.39 0.35
N LEU A 277 -13.51 25.42 -0.29
CA LEU A 277 -13.49 25.59 -1.75
C LEU A 277 -12.04 25.67 -2.28
N ARG A 278 -11.15 26.35 -1.56
CA ARG A 278 -9.72 26.43 -1.93
C ARG A 278 -9.02 25.08 -1.86
N VAL A 279 -9.27 24.27 -0.83
CA VAL A 279 -8.58 22.97 -0.65
C VAL A 279 -9.19 21.85 -1.51
N THR A 280 -10.51 21.88 -1.76
CA THR A 280 -11.20 20.85 -2.55
C THR A 280 -11.30 21.17 -4.05
N GLY A 281 -11.17 22.44 -4.44
CA GLY A 281 -11.23 22.90 -5.84
C GLY A 281 -10.32 22.14 -6.81
N PRO A 282 -9.06 21.83 -6.46
CA PRO A 282 -8.17 21.03 -7.30
C PRO A 282 -8.59 19.56 -7.46
N LEU A 283 -9.49 19.05 -6.61
CA LEU A 283 -9.82 17.63 -6.50
C LEU A 283 -11.04 17.22 -7.33
N GLY A 284 -11.88 18.18 -7.73
CA GLY A 284 -13.12 17.90 -8.45
C GLY A 284 -13.98 19.15 -8.64
N LYS A 285 -15.22 18.94 -9.10
CA LYS A 285 -16.21 20.02 -9.16
C LYS A 285 -16.63 20.36 -7.72
N VAL A 286 -16.63 21.64 -7.35
CA VAL A 286 -17.04 22.08 -6.00
C VAL A 286 -18.21 23.04 -6.11
N GLU A 287 -19.24 22.82 -5.30
CA GLU A 287 -20.40 23.69 -5.16
C GLU A 287 -20.70 23.92 -3.68
N VAL A 288 -21.00 25.17 -3.31
CA VAL A 288 -21.35 25.55 -1.94
C VAL A 288 -22.87 25.67 -1.83
N VAL A 289 -23.52 24.73 -1.16
CA VAL A 289 -24.96 24.74 -0.93
C VAL A 289 -25.25 25.51 0.36
N VAL A 290 -26.03 26.59 0.25
CA VAL A 290 -26.31 27.50 1.38
C VAL A 290 -27.73 27.42 1.90
N ASP A 291 -27.91 27.60 3.21
CA ASP A 291 -29.24 27.73 3.84
C ASP A 291 -29.89 29.09 3.61
N GLU A 292 -29.16 30.14 3.98
CA GLU A 292 -29.66 31.51 3.98
C GLU A 292 -29.25 32.20 2.66
N ILE A 293 -30.23 32.79 1.94
CA ILE A 293 -29.95 33.62 0.76
C ILE A 293 -29.17 34.88 1.20
N PRO A 294 -27.98 35.17 0.65
CA PRO A 294 -27.38 36.49 0.81
C PRO A 294 -28.28 37.55 0.14
N PRO A 295 -28.35 38.80 0.65
CA PRO A 295 -29.18 39.85 0.07
C PRO A 295 -29.01 39.97 -1.46
N ALA A 296 -30.11 40.22 -2.18
CA ALA A 296 -30.22 40.08 -3.64
C ALA A 296 -29.00 40.61 -4.43
N GLY A 297 -28.32 39.71 -5.15
CA GLY A 297 -27.25 40.04 -6.11
C GLY A 297 -25.87 39.43 -5.84
N GLU A 298 -25.69 38.66 -4.76
CA GLU A 298 -24.38 38.21 -4.27
C GLU A 298 -24.22 36.69 -4.12
N LEU A 299 -24.83 35.85 -4.97
CA LEU A 299 -24.45 34.44 -5.03
C LEU A 299 -23.26 34.30 -6.00
N PRO A 300 -22.03 34.00 -5.53
CA PRO A 300 -20.92 33.69 -6.41
C PRO A 300 -21.27 32.46 -7.26
N GLY A 301 -20.68 32.34 -8.46
CA GLY A 301 -21.07 31.31 -9.43
C GLY A 301 -21.01 29.86 -8.91
N ASP A 302 -20.14 29.58 -7.94
CA ASP A 302 -19.97 28.25 -7.34
C ASP A 302 -20.94 27.97 -6.17
N HIS A 303 -21.81 28.92 -5.81
CA HIS A 303 -22.80 28.74 -4.75
C HIS A 303 -24.16 28.33 -5.33
N VAL A 304 -24.82 27.41 -4.64
CA VAL A 304 -26.11 26.84 -5.00
C VAL A 304 -27.10 27.18 -3.90
N TRP A 305 -28.24 27.74 -4.30
CA TRP A 305 -29.36 27.96 -3.40
C TRP A 305 -30.63 27.36 -4.00
N ILE A 306 -31.29 26.50 -3.23
CA ILE A 306 -32.54 25.83 -3.59
C ILE A 306 -33.67 26.43 -2.73
N PRO A 307 -34.78 26.91 -3.34
CA PRO A 307 -35.92 27.43 -2.61
C PRO A 307 -36.54 26.41 -1.65
N ASP A 308 -37.13 26.89 -0.55
CA ASP A 308 -37.77 26.04 0.45
C ASP A 308 -38.87 25.15 -0.14
N GLU A 309 -39.65 25.66 -1.10
CA GLU A 309 -40.71 24.92 -1.80
C GLU A 309 -40.18 23.66 -2.52
N GLU A 310 -38.93 23.70 -3.00
CA GLU A 310 -38.27 22.58 -3.68
C GLU A 310 -37.58 21.65 -2.67
N ALA A 311 -36.99 22.21 -1.61
CA ALA A 311 -36.34 21.45 -0.53
C ALA A 311 -37.33 20.76 0.41
N GLU A 312 -38.59 21.23 0.51
CA GLU A 312 -39.63 20.68 1.40
C GLU A 312 -39.87 19.17 1.14
N ALA A 313 -39.73 18.75 -0.11
CA ALA A 313 -39.88 17.34 -0.50
C ALA A 313 -38.73 16.43 -0.03
N PHE A 314 -37.70 16.98 0.60
CA PHE A 314 -36.56 16.26 1.19
C PHE A 314 -36.51 16.37 2.72
N VAL A 315 -37.50 17.00 3.35
CA VAL A 315 -37.62 17.12 4.81
C VAL A 315 -37.58 15.74 5.48
N GLY A 316 -36.92 15.71 6.64
CA GLY A 316 -36.63 14.50 7.41
C GLY A 316 -35.25 13.90 7.12
N ALA A 317 -34.49 14.50 6.19
CA ALA A 317 -33.08 14.17 6.02
C ALA A 317 -32.26 14.54 7.25
N THR A 318 -32.58 15.58 8.01
CA THR A 318 -31.89 15.97 9.25
C THR A 318 -32.79 15.87 10.50
N THR A 319 -32.20 15.94 11.70
CA THR A 319 -32.92 15.82 13.00
C THR A 319 -33.34 17.15 13.63
N SER A 320 -32.95 18.30 13.06
CA SER A 320 -32.99 19.58 13.76
C SER A 320 -34.34 20.30 13.69
N ALA A 321 -34.71 20.88 14.84
CA ALA A 321 -35.78 21.87 14.98
C ALA A 321 -35.30 23.25 14.48
N ILE A 322 -35.99 23.79 13.47
CA ILE A 322 -35.94 25.15 12.90
C ILE A 322 -34.52 25.64 12.52
N PRO A 323 -34.23 25.86 11.23
CA PRO A 323 -35.18 25.90 10.11
C PRO A 323 -35.67 24.52 9.67
N ASP A 324 -36.85 24.48 9.05
CA ASP A 324 -37.48 23.24 8.56
C ASP A 324 -36.70 22.62 7.38
N THR A 325 -35.80 23.38 6.75
CA THR A 325 -34.94 23.00 5.62
C THR A 325 -33.50 23.45 5.85
N THR A 326 -32.54 22.54 5.72
CA THR A 326 -31.09 22.80 5.86
C THR A 326 -30.35 22.53 4.55
N ALA A 327 -29.03 22.72 4.56
CA ALA A 327 -28.20 22.63 3.36
C ALA A 327 -28.16 21.19 2.88
N TRP A 328 -28.39 20.22 3.77
CA TRP A 328 -28.61 18.82 3.43
C TRP A 328 -29.85 18.63 2.54
N GLU A 329 -31.02 19.11 2.96
CA GLU A 329 -32.25 19.00 2.15
C GLU A 329 -32.10 19.71 0.80
N ARG A 330 -31.47 20.89 0.78
CA ARG A 330 -31.18 21.64 -0.44
C ARG A 330 -30.18 20.92 -1.35
N ALA A 331 -29.15 20.30 -0.80
CA ALA A 331 -28.17 19.54 -1.58
C ALA A 331 -28.80 18.31 -2.23
N LEU A 332 -29.68 17.61 -1.52
CA LEU A 332 -30.40 16.45 -2.04
C LEU A 332 -31.41 16.85 -3.13
N ALA A 333 -32.10 17.98 -2.97
CA ALA A 333 -32.94 18.57 -4.01
C ALA A 333 -32.13 18.96 -5.26
N HIS A 334 -30.97 19.62 -5.07
CA HIS A 334 -30.05 19.95 -6.17
C HIS A 334 -29.59 18.71 -6.94
N LEU A 335 -29.30 17.61 -6.23
CA LEU A 335 -28.92 16.34 -6.85
C LEU A 335 -30.07 15.70 -7.64
N GLU A 336 -31.33 15.88 -7.26
CA GLU A 336 -32.46 15.39 -8.05
C GLU A 336 -32.47 15.99 -9.46
N HIS A 337 -32.01 17.24 -9.62
CA HIS A 337 -31.93 17.93 -10.90
C HIS A 337 -30.59 17.76 -11.64
N SER A 338 -29.51 17.48 -10.90
CA SER A 338 -28.15 17.49 -11.44
C SER A 338 -27.40 16.17 -11.28
N TYR A 339 -28.10 15.06 -11.01
CA TYR A 339 -27.52 13.73 -10.93
C TYR A 339 -26.78 13.34 -12.22
N ASP A 340 -25.53 12.89 -12.07
CA ASP A 340 -24.70 12.34 -13.15
C ASP A 340 -24.23 10.93 -12.73
N PRO A 341 -24.52 9.87 -13.50
CA PRO A 341 -24.11 8.50 -13.17
C PRO A 341 -22.59 8.29 -13.20
N GLU A 342 -21.81 9.24 -13.70
CA GLU A 342 -20.35 9.18 -13.77
C GLU A 342 -19.64 9.95 -12.65
N GLU A 343 -20.40 10.57 -11.73
CA GLU A 343 -19.89 11.46 -10.67
C GLU A 343 -20.17 10.90 -9.28
N ALA A 344 -19.10 10.67 -8.50
CA ALA A 344 -19.23 10.47 -7.06
C ALA A 344 -19.42 11.80 -6.34
N VAL A 345 -20.24 11.79 -5.29
CA VAL A 345 -20.65 12.98 -4.56
C VAL A 345 -20.08 12.94 -3.14
N TRP A 346 -19.34 13.99 -2.78
CA TRP A 346 -18.88 14.26 -1.43
C TRP A 346 -19.81 15.28 -0.78
N PHE A 347 -20.24 15.02 0.44
CA PHE A 347 -20.88 16.01 1.30
C PHE A 347 -19.86 16.44 2.36
N VAL A 348 -19.70 17.75 2.54
CA VAL A 348 -18.75 18.35 3.46
C VAL A 348 -19.44 19.45 4.26
N GLU A 349 -19.67 19.27 5.55
CA GLU A 349 -20.20 20.33 6.42
C GLU A 349 -19.17 21.47 6.58
N GLU A 350 -19.66 22.71 6.73
CA GLU A 350 -18.81 23.91 6.79
C GLU A 350 -17.86 23.98 7.99
N ASP A 351 -18.03 23.12 9.00
CA ASP A 351 -17.17 23.03 10.18
C ASP A 351 -16.19 21.84 10.11
N VAL A 352 -16.05 21.22 8.93
CA VAL A 352 -14.94 20.33 8.60
C VAL A 352 -13.75 21.19 8.14
N ALA A 353 -12.58 21.01 8.75
CA ALA A 353 -11.35 21.68 8.31
C ALA A 353 -10.24 20.67 8.01
N GLY A 354 -9.50 20.87 6.93
CA GLY A 354 -8.37 20.02 6.54
C GLY A 354 -7.50 20.69 5.48
N ASP A 355 -6.23 20.30 5.41
CA ASP A 355 -5.31 20.82 4.39
C ASP A 355 -5.41 20.07 3.06
N ALA A 356 -4.80 20.64 2.01
CA ALA A 356 -4.88 20.08 0.66
C ALA A 356 -4.24 18.68 0.56
N GLU A 357 -3.22 18.37 1.37
CA GLU A 357 -2.52 17.09 1.33
C GLU A 357 -3.41 15.97 1.89
N ASP A 358 -4.04 16.21 3.05
CA ASP A 358 -4.92 15.23 3.68
C ASP A 358 -6.19 14.99 2.85
N PHE A 359 -6.80 16.03 2.27
CA PHE A 359 -7.94 15.84 1.35
C PHE A 359 -7.55 15.08 0.07
N THR A 360 -6.38 15.38 -0.53
CA THR A 360 -5.87 14.66 -1.71
C THR A 360 -5.65 13.18 -1.39
N SER A 361 -5.03 12.90 -0.25
CA SER A 361 -4.68 11.55 0.15
C SER A 361 -5.91 10.73 0.54
N LEU A 362 -6.85 11.33 1.27
CA LEU A 362 -8.14 10.71 1.59
C LEU A 362 -8.93 10.38 0.32
N LEU A 363 -8.95 11.28 -0.65
CA LEU A 363 -9.59 11.04 -1.95
C LEU A 363 -8.94 9.86 -2.69
N ALA A 364 -7.60 9.87 -2.82
CA ALA A 364 -6.88 8.81 -3.53
C ALA A 364 -7.12 7.43 -2.89
N ALA A 365 -7.05 7.35 -1.56
CA ALA A 365 -7.33 6.12 -0.82
C ALA A 365 -8.78 5.65 -1.00
N THR A 366 -9.74 6.59 -0.94
CA THR A 366 -11.17 6.27 -1.10
C THR A 366 -11.49 5.80 -2.52
N ARG A 367 -10.93 6.44 -3.56
CA ARG A 367 -11.11 6.03 -4.96
C ARG A 367 -10.57 4.62 -5.21
N ARG A 368 -9.42 4.28 -4.63
CA ARG A 368 -8.82 2.95 -4.76
C ARG A 368 -9.72 1.84 -4.23
N LEU A 369 -10.39 2.08 -3.11
CA LEU A 369 -11.30 1.12 -2.48
C LEU A 369 -12.68 1.11 -3.15
N ASN A 370 -13.01 2.19 -3.86
CA ASN A 370 -14.28 2.43 -4.54
C ASN A 370 -15.46 1.92 -3.70
N PRO A 371 -15.77 2.50 -2.54
CA PRO A 371 -16.93 2.10 -1.74
C PRO A 371 -18.23 2.71 -2.27
N GLY A 372 -19.38 2.12 -1.93
CA GLY A 372 -20.69 2.72 -2.17
C GLY A 372 -20.92 3.93 -1.25
N LEU A 373 -20.58 3.76 0.03
CA LEU A 373 -20.53 4.81 1.05
C LEU A 373 -19.14 4.83 1.69
N ALA A 374 -18.51 6.00 1.76
CA ALA A 374 -17.37 6.24 2.63
C ALA A 374 -17.74 7.32 3.66
N ALA A 375 -17.57 7.01 4.94
CA ALA A 375 -17.90 7.90 6.05
C ALA A 375 -17.11 7.45 7.29
N THR A 376 -17.41 8.02 8.45
CA THR A 376 -16.87 7.52 9.73
C THR A 376 -17.93 6.84 10.55
N ASP A 377 -17.51 5.95 11.44
CA ASP A 377 -18.38 5.27 12.42
C ASP A 377 -19.59 4.58 11.72
N VAL A 378 -19.33 3.63 10.82
CA VAL A 378 -20.36 2.87 10.09
C VAL A 378 -20.78 1.66 10.92
N VAL A 379 -21.93 1.74 11.59
CA VAL A 379 -22.32 0.78 12.64
C VAL A 379 -23.77 0.31 12.47
N SER A 380 -24.02 -0.97 12.71
CA SER A 380 -25.39 -1.52 12.70
C SER A 380 -26.14 -1.19 13.99
N ARG A 381 -27.47 -1.20 13.95
CA ARG A 381 -28.29 -1.11 15.17
C ARG A 381 -28.02 -2.26 16.15
N GLY A 382 -27.61 -3.43 15.67
CA GLY A 382 -27.25 -4.56 16.53
C GLY A 382 -26.00 -4.29 17.37
N GLU A 383 -25.03 -3.59 16.80
CA GLU A 383 -23.77 -3.20 17.46
C GLU A 383 -23.95 -2.02 18.42
N GLU A 384 -24.84 -1.07 18.10
CA GLU A 384 -25.11 0.10 18.94
C GLU A 384 -26.62 0.29 19.21
N PRO A 385 -27.28 -0.59 19.97
CA PRO A 385 -28.73 -0.55 20.16
C PRO A 385 -29.22 0.69 20.94
N GLY A 386 -28.33 1.36 21.68
CA GLY A 386 -28.65 2.49 22.56
C GLY A 386 -28.59 3.86 21.92
N TRP A 387 -28.29 3.97 20.62
CA TRP A 387 -28.25 5.26 19.93
C TRP A 387 -29.65 5.86 19.77
N HIS A 388 -29.87 7.06 20.31
CA HIS A 388 -31.21 7.64 20.47
C HIS A 388 -31.96 7.85 19.14
N TRP A 389 -31.25 8.13 18.05
CA TRP A 389 -31.87 8.40 16.75
C TRP A 389 -32.49 7.18 16.08
N TRP A 390 -32.26 5.96 16.60
CA TRP A 390 -33.03 4.79 16.16
C TRP A 390 -34.54 4.92 16.40
N GLU A 391 -34.96 5.78 17.34
CA GLU A 391 -36.38 6.05 17.64
C GLU A 391 -37.10 6.78 16.50
N LEU A 392 -36.36 7.40 15.57
CA LEU A 392 -36.94 8.02 14.37
C LEU A 392 -37.48 7.00 13.37
N LEU A 393 -37.07 5.73 13.46
CA LEU A 393 -37.52 4.68 12.57
C LEU A 393 -38.90 4.16 12.97
N THR A 394 -39.82 4.20 12.01
CA THR A 394 -41.15 3.61 12.10
C THR A 394 -41.17 2.21 11.50
N LYS A 395 -42.21 1.43 11.80
CA LYS A 395 -42.42 0.11 11.17
C LYS A 395 -42.61 0.19 9.65
N GLU A 396 -42.94 1.37 9.13
CA GLU A 396 -43.21 1.58 7.71
C GLU A 396 -41.94 1.82 6.88
N ASP A 397 -40.80 2.13 7.52
CA ASP A 397 -39.55 2.47 6.83
C ASP A 397 -38.88 1.31 6.10
N ASP A 398 -39.28 0.06 6.41
CA ASP A 398 -38.81 -1.18 5.75
C ASP A 398 -37.28 -1.26 5.58
N VAL A 399 -36.57 -1.05 6.69
CA VAL A 399 -35.12 -1.22 6.79
C VAL A 399 -34.90 -2.48 7.63
N SER A 400 -34.74 -3.64 6.98
CA SER A 400 -34.68 -4.95 7.64
C SER A 400 -33.60 -5.03 8.72
N GLU A 401 -32.45 -4.41 8.47
CA GLU A 401 -31.39 -4.17 9.44
C GLU A 401 -30.86 -2.73 9.22
N PRO A 402 -31.23 -1.77 10.07
CA PRO A 402 -30.80 -0.38 9.90
C PRO A 402 -29.34 -0.20 10.34
N TRP A 403 -28.63 0.62 9.59
CA TRP A 403 -27.24 1.03 9.82
C TRP A 403 -27.17 2.56 9.93
N ARG A 404 -26.15 3.05 10.64
CA ARG A 404 -25.84 4.48 10.71
C ARG A 404 -24.40 4.74 10.30
N ALA A 405 -24.13 5.95 9.87
CA ALA A 405 -22.80 6.50 9.65
C ALA A 405 -22.75 7.93 10.18
N PHE A 406 -21.59 8.35 10.68
CA PHE A 406 -21.32 9.74 11.01
C PHE A 406 -20.78 10.46 9.77
N VAL A 407 -21.59 11.38 9.23
CA VAL A 407 -21.47 11.91 7.85
C VAL A 407 -21.23 13.42 7.69
N PRO A 408 -20.67 14.18 8.67
CA PRO A 408 -20.31 15.58 8.41
C PRO A 408 -19.26 15.71 7.30
N LEU A 409 -18.51 14.64 7.04
CA LEU A 409 -17.80 14.38 5.80
C LEU A 409 -18.18 12.98 5.32
N CYS A 410 -18.66 12.84 4.09
CA CYS A 410 -18.89 11.53 3.49
C CYS A 410 -18.80 11.57 1.96
N ARG A 411 -18.64 10.40 1.35
CA ARG A 411 -18.66 10.20 -0.11
C ARG A 411 -19.66 9.10 -0.49
N LEU A 412 -20.52 9.39 -1.44
CA LEU A 412 -21.47 8.46 -2.03
C LEU A 412 -21.08 8.18 -3.48
N ARG A 413 -21.11 6.90 -3.87
CA ARG A 413 -21.02 6.50 -5.28
C ARG A 413 -22.32 6.84 -6.02
N PRO A 414 -22.31 7.16 -7.33
CA PRO A 414 -23.51 7.48 -8.10
C PRO A 414 -24.65 6.48 -7.92
N GLU A 415 -24.39 5.18 -7.81
CA GLU A 415 -25.44 4.20 -7.55
C GLU A 415 -26.13 4.41 -6.20
N LEU A 416 -25.39 4.77 -5.15
CA LEU A 416 -25.97 5.08 -3.85
C LEU A 416 -26.75 6.40 -3.89
N VAL A 417 -26.23 7.42 -4.60
CA VAL A 417 -26.98 8.67 -4.82
C VAL A 417 -28.31 8.38 -5.52
N ARG A 418 -28.31 7.53 -6.55
CA ARG A 418 -29.53 7.09 -7.24
C ARG A 418 -30.50 6.36 -6.30
N GLU A 419 -30.01 5.45 -5.44
CA GLU A 419 -30.86 4.75 -4.45
C GLU A 419 -31.47 5.73 -3.43
N VAL A 420 -30.73 6.74 -2.99
CA VAL A 420 -31.23 7.80 -2.10
C VAL A 420 -32.35 8.61 -2.78
N LEU A 421 -32.13 9.06 -4.02
CA LEU A 421 -33.13 9.81 -4.78
C LEU A 421 -34.37 8.95 -5.09
N GLN A 422 -34.18 7.66 -5.38
CA GLN A 422 -35.28 6.73 -5.61
C GLN A 422 -36.09 6.47 -4.33
N PHE A 423 -35.41 6.33 -3.18
CA PHE A 423 -36.07 6.19 -1.89
C PHE A 423 -37.04 7.35 -1.63
N ARG A 424 -36.63 8.59 -1.89
CA ARG A 424 -37.49 9.78 -1.81
C ARG A 424 -38.72 9.64 -2.71
N LYS A 425 -38.53 9.28 -3.98
CA LYS A 425 -39.62 9.13 -4.96
C LYS A 425 -40.64 8.06 -4.55
N ASP A 426 -40.16 6.95 -4.00
CA ASP A 426 -41.02 5.83 -3.62
C ASP A 426 -41.79 6.09 -2.33
N ARG A 427 -41.20 6.83 -1.38
CA ARG A 427 -41.77 7.06 -0.04
C ARG A 427 -42.45 8.42 0.13
N GLY A 428 -42.17 9.38 -0.74
CA GLY A 428 -42.65 10.76 -0.63
C GLY A 428 -42.08 11.54 0.57
N ARG A 429 -41.08 10.98 1.27
CA ARG A 429 -40.35 11.62 2.37
C ARG A 429 -38.94 11.05 2.51
N MET A 430 -38.10 11.71 3.31
CA MET A 430 -36.76 11.25 3.65
C MET A 430 -36.69 10.56 5.02
N LEU A 431 -35.54 9.92 5.24
CA LEU A 431 -35.06 9.47 6.56
C LEU A 431 -33.81 10.26 6.91
N LEU A 432 -33.48 10.28 8.21
CA LEU A 432 -32.24 10.85 8.70
C LEU A 432 -31.07 10.34 7.85
N HIS A 433 -30.31 11.24 7.22
CA HIS A 433 -29.26 10.91 6.27
C HIS A 433 -28.16 10.02 6.89
N GLU A 434 -27.83 10.22 8.17
CA GLU A 434 -26.95 9.35 8.96
C GLU A 434 -27.43 7.88 8.97
N ILE A 435 -28.75 7.64 8.94
CA ILE A 435 -29.33 6.29 8.87
C ILE A 435 -29.51 5.85 7.41
N LEU A 436 -30.05 6.73 6.58
CA LEU A 436 -30.48 6.44 5.22
C LEU A 436 -29.32 5.94 4.36
N PHE A 437 -28.20 6.65 4.33
CA PHE A 437 -27.10 6.33 3.42
C PHE A 437 -26.48 4.96 3.72
N ALA A 438 -26.14 4.71 4.99
CA ALA A 438 -25.54 3.45 5.41
C ALA A 438 -26.51 2.28 5.22
N SER A 439 -27.78 2.48 5.58
CA SER A 439 -28.81 1.45 5.42
C SER A 439 -29.05 1.09 3.96
N LEU A 440 -29.17 2.08 3.07
CA LEU A 440 -29.35 1.82 1.64
C LEU A 440 -28.13 1.16 1.02
N ALA A 441 -26.92 1.60 1.36
CA ALA A 441 -25.69 1.00 0.88
C ALA A 441 -25.61 -0.49 1.27
N LYS A 442 -25.87 -0.82 2.53
CA LYS A 442 -25.85 -2.21 3.04
C LYS A 442 -26.94 -3.06 2.41
N ARG A 443 -28.18 -2.54 2.33
CA ARG A 443 -29.31 -3.23 1.68
C ARG A 443 -29.01 -3.56 0.22
N SER A 444 -28.34 -2.66 -0.49
CA SER A 444 -27.95 -2.83 -1.90
C SER A 444 -26.64 -3.60 -2.08
N GLY A 445 -26.09 -4.21 -1.02
CA GLY A 445 -24.86 -5.00 -1.07
C GLY A 445 -23.60 -4.20 -1.42
N MET A 446 -23.63 -2.88 -1.23
CA MET A 446 -22.49 -2.01 -1.53
C MET A 446 -21.47 -2.04 -0.39
N LEU A 447 -20.18 -1.97 -0.76
CA LEU A 447 -19.11 -1.77 0.21
C LEU A 447 -19.32 -0.46 0.97
N CYS A 448 -19.33 -0.52 2.30
CA CYS A 448 -19.29 0.66 3.16
C CYS A 448 -17.90 0.74 3.79
N LEU A 449 -17.20 1.84 3.56
CA LEU A 449 -15.87 2.10 4.10
C LEU A 449 -15.99 3.01 5.32
N ASP A 450 -15.57 2.50 6.48
CA ASP A 450 -15.33 3.34 7.65
C ASP A 450 -13.90 3.90 7.58
N TRP A 451 -13.78 5.21 7.40
CA TRP A 451 -12.48 5.85 7.26
C TRP A 451 -11.62 5.76 8.51
N LYS A 452 -12.21 5.66 9.71
CA LYS A 452 -11.45 5.58 10.98
C LYS A 452 -10.83 4.22 11.20
N GLU A 453 -11.47 3.17 10.70
CA GLU A 453 -11.02 1.79 10.89
C GLU A 453 -10.06 1.33 9.78
N HIS A 454 -9.96 2.09 8.67
CA HIS A 454 -9.18 1.67 7.52
C HIS A 454 -7.75 2.29 7.52
N PRO A 455 -6.67 1.49 7.47
CA PRO A 455 -5.28 1.96 7.63
C PRO A 455 -4.82 3.04 6.65
N ARG A 456 -5.38 3.06 5.43
CA ARG A 456 -5.05 4.05 4.39
C ARG A 456 -5.79 5.38 4.50
N THR A 457 -6.83 5.47 5.33
CA THR A 457 -7.68 6.67 5.45
C THR A 457 -7.63 7.24 6.86
N ALA A 458 -7.51 6.39 7.87
CA ALA A 458 -7.45 6.79 9.28
C ALA A 458 -6.35 7.83 9.59
N PRO A 459 -5.13 7.74 9.01
CA PRO A 459 -4.07 8.74 9.28
C PRO A 459 -4.40 10.16 8.82
N HIS A 460 -5.35 10.31 7.89
CA HIS A 460 -5.78 11.62 7.36
C HIS A 460 -6.92 12.24 8.18
N LEU A 461 -7.49 11.51 9.13
CA LEU A 461 -8.48 12.03 10.06
C LEU A 461 -7.77 12.48 11.34
N GLY A 462 -7.82 13.78 11.62
CA GLY A 462 -7.29 14.41 12.82
C GLY A 462 -8.20 14.18 14.02
N ALA A 463 -8.78 15.24 14.57
CA ALA A 463 -9.88 15.07 15.53
C ALA A 463 -11.21 15.11 14.80
N PHE A 464 -11.71 13.93 14.43
CA PHE A 464 -12.98 13.77 13.74
C PHE A 464 -13.99 13.05 14.64
N ARG A 465 -14.86 13.82 15.31
CA ARG A 465 -15.80 13.29 16.32
C ARG A 465 -17.07 14.13 16.40
N PHE A 466 -18.11 13.60 17.05
CA PHE A 466 -19.35 14.36 17.28
C PHE A 466 -19.11 15.57 18.19
N ARG A 467 -18.36 15.39 19.31
CA ARG A 467 -17.95 16.42 20.29
C ARG A 467 -16.77 15.91 21.15
N PRO A 468 -16.00 16.78 21.84
CA PRO A 468 -16.05 18.26 21.84
C PRO A 468 -15.30 18.90 20.67
N GLU A 469 -15.60 20.19 20.45
CA GLU A 469 -15.04 21.05 19.39
C GLU A 469 -13.52 21.10 19.40
N VAL A 470 -12.95 21.35 18.22
CA VAL A 470 -11.53 21.58 18.03
C VAL A 470 -11.26 23.07 18.18
N ASP A 471 -10.65 23.43 19.31
CA ASP A 471 -10.34 24.82 19.72
C ASP A 471 -8.88 25.21 19.48
N ARG A 472 -8.09 24.27 18.93
CA ARG A 472 -6.67 24.45 18.66
C ARG A 472 -6.28 23.71 17.40
N TRP A 473 -5.19 24.17 16.81
CA TRP A 473 -4.61 23.55 15.64
C TRP A 473 -4.22 22.07 15.87
N MET A 474 -4.51 21.21 14.88
CA MET A 474 -4.10 19.80 14.81
C MET A 474 -3.88 19.38 13.35
N ARG A 475 -3.12 18.30 13.13
CA ARG A 475 -2.92 17.66 11.81
C ARG A 475 -4.11 16.77 11.45
N GLY A 476 -4.40 16.60 10.16
CA GLY A 476 -5.51 15.79 9.68
C GLY A 476 -6.81 16.57 9.55
N ILE A 477 -7.74 16.01 8.77
CA ILE A 477 -9.10 16.53 8.62
C ILE A 477 -9.83 16.41 9.96
N SER A 478 -10.37 17.53 10.43
CA SER A 478 -10.94 17.68 11.77
C SER A 478 -12.38 18.15 11.71
N HIS A 479 -13.18 17.69 12.67
CA HIS A 479 -14.58 18.05 12.86
C HIS A 479 -15.00 17.83 14.33
N PRO A 480 -15.78 18.75 14.96
CA PRO A 480 -16.20 20.04 14.42
C PRO A 480 -15.20 21.17 14.74
N VAL A 481 -14.97 22.07 13.80
CA VAL A 481 -14.13 23.28 13.93
C VAL A 481 -15.02 24.51 13.78
N LYS A 482 -15.44 25.10 14.91
CA LYS A 482 -16.38 26.25 14.92
C LYS A 482 -15.69 27.61 14.88
N ASP A 483 -14.41 27.68 15.28
CA ASP A 483 -13.63 28.92 15.24
C ASP A 483 -13.04 29.16 13.84
N GLY A 484 -13.33 30.31 13.25
CA GLY A 484 -12.91 30.63 11.89
C GLY A 484 -11.41 30.85 11.70
N GLU A 485 -10.68 31.30 12.74
CA GLU A 485 -9.22 31.43 12.69
C GLU A 485 -8.56 30.05 12.77
N VAL A 486 -9.06 29.17 13.64
CA VAL A 486 -8.59 27.77 13.73
C VAL A 486 -8.88 27.02 12.43
N HIS A 487 -10.09 27.18 11.87
CA HIS A 487 -10.48 26.58 10.60
C HIS A 487 -9.52 26.99 9.47
N ARG A 488 -9.28 28.30 9.32
CA ARG A 488 -8.35 28.83 8.33
C ARG A 488 -6.93 28.32 8.54
N ALA A 489 -6.45 28.30 9.77
CA ALA A 489 -5.09 27.85 10.10
C ALA A 489 -4.88 26.36 9.74
N ILE A 490 -5.91 25.53 9.86
CA ILE A 490 -5.86 24.13 9.41
C ILE A 490 -5.82 24.08 7.87
N CYS A 491 -6.71 24.81 7.18
CA CYS A 491 -6.82 24.76 5.71
C CYS A 491 -5.70 25.48 4.93
N GLU A 492 -5.00 26.45 5.51
CA GLU A 492 -3.89 27.18 4.86
C GLU A 492 -2.54 26.47 4.96
N ARG A 493 -2.49 25.32 5.66
CA ARG A 493 -1.23 24.62 5.87
C ARG A 493 -0.67 24.12 4.53
N GLY A 494 0.54 24.58 4.21
CA GLY A 494 1.38 23.98 3.17
C GLY A 494 2.08 22.72 3.68
N PRO A 495 2.70 21.92 2.78
CA PRO A 495 3.36 20.67 3.16
C PRO A 495 4.38 20.91 4.29
N ASP A 496 4.46 19.97 5.24
CA ASP A 496 5.45 20.02 6.32
C ASP A 496 6.85 20.21 5.72
N PRO A 497 7.64 21.24 6.10
CA PRO A 497 8.97 21.43 5.55
C PRO A 497 9.94 20.32 5.97
N TYR A 498 9.61 19.51 6.98
CA TYR A 498 10.41 18.41 7.49
C TYR A 498 9.55 17.16 7.77
N PRO A 499 8.90 16.56 6.75
CA PRO A 499 7.91 15.51 6.96
C PRO A 499 8.48 14.25 7.64
N ARG A 500 9.81 14.07 7.63
CA ARG A 500 10.49 12.93 8.27
C ARG A 500 11.13 13.26 9.62
N ILE A 501 11.14 14.51 10.06
CA ILE A 501 11.84 14.89 11.30
C ILE A 501 11.31 14.15 12.54
N GLY A 502 10.03 13.80 12.56
CA GLY A 502 9.41 13.02 13.64
C GLY A 502 9.91 11.58 13.74
N ARG A 503 10.66 11.08 12.74
CA ARG A 503 11.32 9.76 12.75
C ARG A 503 12.74 9.82 13.30
N ALA A 504 13.31 11.01 13.49
CA ALA A 504 14.66 11.19 14.01
C ALA A 504 14.69 10.91 15.52
N GLY A 505 15.74 10.22 15.98
CA GLY A 505 15.94 9.91 17.40
C GLY A 505 16.69 11.02 18.14
N PHE A 506 17.56 11.76 17.43
CA PHE A 506 18.40 12.84 17.98
C PHE A 506 19.16 12.43 19.25
N ASP A 507 19.77 11.25 19.23
CA ASP A 507 20.53 10.72 20.36
C ASP A 507 22.04 11.08 20.31
N GLY A 508 22.78 10.64 21.33
CA GLY A 508 24.22 10.95 21.46
C GLY A 508 25.09 10.45 20.30
N TRP A 509 24.61 9.49 19.51
CA TRP A 509 25.32 8.91 18.37
C TRP A 509 24.81 9.41 17.00
N SER A 510 23.73 10.21 16.98
CA SER A 510 23.13 10.76 15.75
C SER A 510 23.35 12.27 15.58
N ILE A 511 23.05 12.84 14.42
CA ILE A 511 22.97 14.30 14.28
C ILE A 511 21.92 14.88 15.25
N LEU A 512 22.00 16.18 15.57
CA LEU A 512 21.00 16.87 16.39
C LEU A 512 20.00 17.67 15.55
N ALA A 513 18.97 18.22 16.20
CA ALA A 513 17.88 18.91 15.50
C ALA A 513 18.32 20.23 14.83
N ASP A 514 19.40 20.86 15.31
CA ASP A 514 20.02 22.01 14.65
C ASP A 514 20.84 21.59 13.42
N ASP A 515 21.60 20.50 13.50
CA ASP A 515 22.26 19.87 12.34
C ASP A 515 21.24 19.50 11.26
N TYR A 516 20.13 18.85 11.62
CA TYR A 516 19.06 18.44 10.70
C TYR A 516 18.51 19.63 9.91
N ARG A 517 18.14 20.71 10.62
CA ARG A 517 17.59 21.92 9.99
C ARG A 517 18.63 22.60 9.11
N PHE A 518 19.88 22.63 9.55
CA PHE A 518 20.97 23.18 8.75
C PHE A 518 21.14 22.40 7.44
N LEU A 519 21.22 21.07 7.49
CA LEU A 519 21.38 20.23 6.30
C LEU A 519 20.25 20.44 5.31
N VAL A 520 18.99 20.46 5.79
CA VAL A 520 17.82 20.70 4.94
C VAL A 520 17.89 22.06 4.26
N SER A 521 18.15 23.13 5.02
CA SER A 521 18.24 24.49 4.48
C SER A 521 19.41 24.64 3.52
N TYR A 522 20.59 24.14 3.89
CA TYR A 522 21.80 24.21 3.09
C TYR A 522 21.61 23.53 1.72
N CYS A 523 21.05 22.31 1.71
CA CYS A 523 20.79 21.61 0.46
C CYS A 523 19.80 22.35 -0.44
N ARG A 524 18.71 22.89 0.13
CA ARG A 524 17.72 23.66 -0.62
C ARG A 524 18.27 24.97 -1.18
N GLU A 525 18.99 25.74 -0.37
CA GLU A 525 19.55 27.05 -0.74
C GLU A 525 20.67 26.93 -1.79
N ASN A 526 21.43 25.83 -1.75
CA ASN A 526 22.54 25.58 -2.68
C ASN A 526 22.15 24.68 -3.86
N GLY A 527 20.87 24.28 -3.96
CA GLY A 527 20.37 23.45 -5.06
C GLY A 527 20.98 22.05 -5.13
N ILE A 528 21.37 21.48 -3.98
CA ILE A 528 21.95 20.14 -3.87
C ILE A 528 20.85 19.11 -4.13
N LYS A 529 21.06 18.22 -5.10
CA LYS A 529 20.09 17.20 -5.49
C LYS A 529 20.58 15.79 -5.22
N ARG A 530 21.87 15.52 -5.29
CA ARG A 530 22.45 14.19 -5.10
C ARG A 530 23.49 14.22 -3.98
N VAL A 531 23.27 13.42 -2.95
CA VAL A 531 24.13 13.35 -1.77
C VAL A 531 24.69 11.94 -1.64
N VAL A 532 26.01 11.83 -1.51
CA VAL A 532 26.63 10.61 -1.00
C VAL A 532 26.88 10.77 0.48
N GLU A 533 26.46 9.81 1.29
CA GLU A 533 26.60 9.82 2.74
C GLU A 533 27.47 8.65 3.19
N PHE A 534 28.39 8.90 4.12
CA PHE A 534 29.10 7.88 4.87
C PHE A 534 28.66 7.95 6.33
N GLY A 535 28.04 6.88 6.84
CA GLY A 535 27.40 6.85 8.16
C GLY A 535 25.89 7.07 8.07
N THR A 536 25.13 5.98 7.94
CA THR A 536 23.67 6.06 7.73
C THR A 536 22.94 6.35 9.04
N GLY A 537 22.05 7.36 9.05
CA GLY A 537 21.42 7.82 10.29
C GLY A 537 20.36 8.92 10.11
N ASP A 538 20.15 9.76 11.14
CA ASP A 538 19.13 10.81 11.10
C ASP A 538 19.42 11.88 10.02
N SER A 539 20.68 12.03 9.60
CA SER A 539 21.10 12.84 8.46
C SER A 539 20.48 12.39 7.15
N THR A 540 20.28 11.08 6.97
CA THR A 540 19.58 10.51 5.80
C THR A 540 18.16 11.06 5.70
N LEU A 541 17.43 11.17 6.82
CA LEU A 541 16.08 11.77 6.85
C LEU A 541 16.13 13.26 6.46
N ALA A 542 17.15 13.99 6.91
CA ALA A 542 17.35 15.39 6.58
C ALA A 542 17.55 15.60 5.06
N PHE A 543 18.39 14.79 4.42
CA PHE A 543 18.61 14.88 2.98
C PHE A 543 17.36 14.49 2.16
N LEU A 544 16.61 13.48 2.61
CA LEU A 544 15.33 13.11 1.99
C LEU A 544 14.28 14.23 2.11
N ASP A 545 14.22 14.89 3.27
CA ASP A 545 13.36 16.06 3.47
C ASP A 545 13.81 17.27 2.66
N ALA A 546 15.11 17.45 2.45
CA ALA A 546 15.65 18.45 1.53
C ALA A 546 15.24 18.18 0.06
N GLY A 547 14.79 16.96 -0.22
CA GLY A 547 14.36 16.51 -1.54
C GLY A 547 15.47 15.86 -2.37
N CYS A 548 16.62 15.57 -1.75
CA CYS A 548 17.76 14.96 -2.42
C CYS A 548 17.53 13.47 -2.70
N GLU A 549 18.21 12.97 -3.72
CA GLU A 549 18.54 11.57 -3.91
C GLU A 549 19.80 11.26 -3.09
N VAL A 550 19.78 10.17 -2.33
CA VAL A 550 20.80 9.84 -1.33
C VAL A 550 21.36 8.46 -1.60
N MET A 551 22.68 8.36 -1.70
CA MET A 551 23.40 7.09 -1.69
C MET A 551 24.21 7.03 -0.39
N SER A 552 23.76 6.21 0.56
CA SER A 552 24.33 6.14 1.90
C SER A 552 25.07 4.82 2.12
N PHE A 553 26.28 4.93 2.63
CA PHE A 553 27.19 3.82 2.89
C PHE A 553 27.36 3.58 4.39
N GLU A 554 27.14 2.34 4.82
CA GLU A 554 27.29 1.91 6.20
C GLU A 554 28.43 0.88 6.35
N HIS A 555 29.25 1.05 7.39
CA HIS A 555 30.43 0.23 7.66
C HIS A 555 30.15 -0.95 8.59
N SER A 556 29.08 -0.90 9.38
CA SER A 556 28.64 -1.97 10.25
C SER A 556 27.53 -2.78 9.58
N GLN A 557 27.78 -4.06 9.27
CA GLN A 557 26.75 -4.94 8.70
C GLN A 557 25.53 -5.07 9.62
N GLU A 558 25.74 -5.10 10.94
CA GLU A 558 24.66 -5.15 11.92
C GLU A 558 23.81 -3.86 11.88
N TRP A 559 24.47 -2.71 11.78
CA TRP A 559 23.77 -1.42 11.69
C TRP A 559 23.05 -1.28 10.34
N LEU A 560 23.70 -1.68 9.24
CA LEU A 560 23.14 -1.70 7.90
C LEU A 560 21.80 -2.45 7.86
N HIS A 561 21.71 -3.62 8.51
CA HIS A 561 20.43 -4.34 8.61
C HIS A 561 19.35 -3.56 9.37
N LYS A 562 19.72 -2.87 10.46
CA LYS A 562 18.79 -2.04 11.25
C LYS A 562 18.31 -0.81 10.46
N VAL A 563 19.22 -0.10 9.78
CA VAL A 563 18.87 1.08 8.98
C VAL A 563 18.12 0.70 7.70
N ALA A 564 18.43 -0.44 7.07
CA ALA A 564 17.68 -0.95 5.92
C ALA A 564 16.21 -1.22 6.26
N ALA A 565 15.92 -1.67 7.49
CA ALA A 565 14.54 -1.76 7.98
C ALA A 565 13.94 -0.37 8.26
N ARG A 566 14.72 0.54 8.88
CA ARG A 566 14.28 1.89 9.26
C ARG A 566 13.89 2.78 8.06
N PHE A 567 14.62 2.66 6.95
CA PHE A 567 14.43 3.46 5.75
C PHE A 567 13.73 2.72 4.61
N PHE A 568 13.14 1.57 4.91
CA PHE A 568 12.40 0.80 3.93
C PHE A 568 11.24 1.63 3.33
N GLY A 569 11.19 1.70 1.99
CA GLY A 569 10.18 2.45 1.24
C GLY A 569 10.59 3.88 0.82
N GLU A 570 11.77 4.35 1.20
CA GLU A 570 12.30 5.64 0.71
C GLU A 570 12.87 5.50 -0.70
N GLY A 571 12.05 5.75 -1.72
CA GLY A 571 12.43 5.57 -3.13
C GLY A 571 13.54 6.50 -3.68
N ARG A 572 14.05 7.41 -2.85
CA ARG A 572 15.19 8.30 -3.16
C ARG A 572 16.46 7.93 -2.38
N LEU A 573 16.48 6.77 -1.72
CA LEU A 573 17.61 6.30 -0.93
C LEU A 573 18.13 4.97 -1.47
N THR A 574 19.43 4.91 -1.74
CA THR A 574 20.19 3.68 -1.96
C THR A 574 21.08 3.44 -0.76
N LEU A 575 20.99 2.25 -0.16
CA LEU A 575 21.82 1.82 0.97
C LEU A 575 22.79 0.74 0.52
N ASP A 576 24.07 0.89 0.87
CA ASP A 576 25.07 -0.13 0.56
C ASP A 576 26.12 -0.26 1.68
N PHE A 577 26.82 -1.38 1.68
CA PHE A 577 27.90 -1.65 2.62
C PHE A 577 29.22 -1.08 2.10
N CYS A 578 29.92 -0.30 2.93
CA CYS A 578 31.29 0.13 2.65
C CYS A 578 32.14 -0.01 3.91
N SER A 579 33.22 -0.79 3.86
CA SER A 579 34.10 -0.96 5.01
C SER A 579 34.67 0.37 5.50
N GLU A 580 34.92 0.48 6.80
CA GLU A 580 35.45 1.69 7.45
C GLU A 580 36.67 2.26 6.72
N ASN A 581 36.67 3.58 6.46
CA ASN A 581 37.68 4.31 5.68
C ASN A 581 37.89 3.87 4.21
N ALA A 582 37.12 2.91 3.70
CA ALA A 582 37.14 2.59 2.28
C ALA A 582 36.31 3.58 1.48
N VAL A 583 36.52 3.58 0.17
CA VAL A 583 35.74 4.37 -0.78
C VAL A 583 34.95 3.42 -1.69
N PRO A 584 33.78 3.83 -2.19
CA PRO A 584 33.00 3.02 -3.11
C PRO A 584 33.78 2.73 -4.41
N GLY A 585 33.50 1.58 -5.03
CA GLY A 585 34.12 1.19 -6.30
C GLY A 585 33.64 2.02 -7.51
N ARG A 586 34.07 1.64 -8.73
CA ARG A 586 33.66 2.30 -9.99
C ARG A 586 32.14 2.30 -10.25
N GLU A 587 31.36 1.54 -9.48
CA GLU A 587 29.90 1.42 -9.61
C GLU A 587 29.16 2.70 -9.18
N VAL A 588 29.82 3.65 -8.50
CA VAL A 588 29.28 4.98 -8.13
C VAL A 588 29.54 6.05 -9.22
N GLU A 589 30.28 5.74 -10.29
CA GLU A 589 30.66 6.70 -11.35
C GLU A 589 29.44 7.35 -12.06
N CYS A 590 28.26 6.71 -12.01
CA CYS A 590 27.03 7.24 -12.60
C CYS A 590 26.24 8.19 -11.67
N PHE A 591 26.48 8.18 -10.36
CA PHE A 591 25.68 8.95 -9.39
C PHE A 591 26.04 10.44 -9.37
N GLN A 592 27.32 10.79 -9.56
CA GLN A 592 27.82 12.18 -9.63
C GLN A 592 27.27 13.09 -8.51
N PRO A 593 27.74 12.92 -7.25
CA PRO A 593 27.23 13.69 -6.12
C PRO A 593 27.44 15.20 -6.29
N ASP A 594 26.51 16.00 -5.78
CA ASP A 594 26.67 17.45 -5.61
C ASP A 594 27.34 17.78 -4.27
N LEU A 595 27.23 16.85 -3.31
CA LEU A 595 27.72 16.95 -1.95
C LEU A 595 28.04 15.55 -1.42
N VAL A 596 29.14 15.44 -0.66
CA VAL A 596 29.39 14.28 0.20
C VAL A 596 29.26 14.68 1.66
N PHE A 597 28.51 13.90 2.42
CA PHE A 597 28.40 14.01 3.87
C PHE A 597 29.16 12.88 4.54
N VAL A 598 30.00 13.20 5.52
CA VAL A 598 30.82 12.23 6.23
C VAL A 598 30.51 12.31 7.73
N ASP A 599 29.97 11.22 8.27
CA ASP A 599 29.65 11.02 9.68
C ASP A 599 30.22 9.69 10.17
N GLY A 600 31.44 9.76 10.72
CA GLY A 600 32.20 8.59 11.13
C GLY A 600 32.04 8.24 12.62
N PRO A 601 32.17 6.95 13.01
CA PRO A 601 32.34 6.58 14.40
C PRO A 601 33.60 7.22 15.02
N PRO A 602 33.63 7.41 16.34
CA PRO A 602 34.84 7.86 17.04
C PRO A 602 35.99 6.85 16.88
N LEU A 603 37.23 7.35 16.82
CA LEU A 603 38.43 6.52 16.64
C LEU A 603 38.57 5.42 17.71
N ARG A 604 39.09 4.27 17.29
CA ARG A 604 39.66 3.23 18.18
C ARG A 604 41.12 3.57 18.50
N GLU A 605 41.65 3.08 19.63
CA GLU A 605 42.92 3.49 20.28
C GLU A 605 44.19 3.53 19.40
N GLU A 606 44.15 3.00 18.17
CA GLU A 606 45.30 2.85 17.27
C GLU A 606 45.33 3.86 16.09
N GLN A 607 44.33 4.73 15.92
CA GLN A 607 44.26 5.70 14.82
C GLN A 607 44.44 7.16 15.28
N THR A 608 44.97 8.03 14.41
CA THR A 608 45.22 9.47 14.69
C THR A 608 44.35 10.43 13.88
N MET A 609 43.69 9.99 12.81
CA MET A 609 42.79 10.79 11.95
C MET A 609 41.58 9.95 11.53
N SER A 610 40.45 10.62 11.32
CA SER A 610 39.13 10.04 11.04
C SER A 610 38.76 10.24 9.57
N TRP A 611 38.35 9.18 8.86
CA TRP A 611 37.66 9.24 7.55
C TRP A 611 38.37 10.01 6.42
N LEU A 612 39.71 10.01 6.43
CA LEU A 612 40.52 10.73 5.43
C LEU A 612 40.24 10.27 3.98
N GLY A 613 40.08 8.97 3.75
CA GLY A 613 39.81 8.42 2.41
C GLY A 613 38.49 8.94 1.81
N PRO A 614 37.35 8.81 2.51
CA PRO A 614 36.08 9.38 2.08
C PRO A 614 36.11 10.91 1.89
N CYS A 615 36.85 11.65 2.72
CA CYS A 615 37.01 13.10 2.52
C CYS A 615 37.83 13.43 1.25
N GLU A 616 38.93 12.71 0.99
CA GLU A 616 39.73 12.90 -0.24
C GLU A 616 38.89 12.56 -1.48
N TRP A 617 38.18 11.44 -1.44
CA TRP A 617 37.29 11.01 -2.51
C TRP A 617 36.18 12.03 -2.78
N ALA A 618 35.57 12.60 -1.74
CA ALA A 618 34.55 13.63 -1.90
C ALA A 618 35.03 14.85 -2.70
N LEU A 619 36.25 15.28 -2.44
CA LEU A 619 36.86 16.42 -3.13
C LEU A 619 37.19 16.08 -4.58
N GLU A 620 37.60 14.84 -4.86
CA GLU A 620 37.80 14.36 -6.24
C GLU A 620 36.47 14.29 -7.01
N GLN A 621 35.39 13.80 -6.38
CA GLN A 621 34.11 13.59 -7.07
C GLN A 621 33.32 14.88 -7.30
N CYS A 622 33.24 15.77 -6.30
CA CYS A 622 32.36 16.93 -6.36
C CYS A 622 33.01 18.23 -5.84
N GLY A 623 34.23 18.16 -5.31
CA GLY A 623 34.96 19.32 -4.82
C GLY A 623 34.42 19.92 -3.52
N ARG A 624 33.45 19.27 -2.88
CA ARG A 624 32.77 19.79 -1.68
C ARG A 624 32.34 18.65 -0.73
N LEU A 625 32.61 18.81 0.56
CA LEU A 625 32.10 17.88 1.58
C LEU A 625 31.64 18.60 2.85
N LEU A 626 30.70 17.99 3.56
CA LEU A 626 30.33 18.33 4.93
C LEU A 626 30.80 17.22 5.86
N LEU A 627 31.65 17.58 6.84
CA LEU A 627 32.14 16.69 7.88
C LEU A 627 31.37 16.97 9.17
N HIS A 628 30.73 15.93 9.73
CA HIS A 628 30.05 15.97 11.01
C HIS A 628 31.02 15.79 12.18
N ASP A 629 30.56 16.12 13.39
CA ASP A 629 31.35 16.06 14.62
C ASP A 629 32.68 16.85 14.56
N ALA A 630 32.69 17.98 13.85
CA ALA A 630 33.90 18.79 13.59
C ALA A 630 34.60 19.35 14.86
N LYS A 631 33.95 19.23 16.04
CA LYS A 631 34.53 19.60 17.33
C LYS A 631 35.37 18.48 17.97
N ARG A 632 35.33 17.25 17.45
CA ARG A 632 36.10 16.11 17.96
C ARG A 632 37.59 16.22 17.55
N PRO A 633 38.54 15.78 18.39
CA PRO A 633 39.98 15.92 18.11
C PRO A 633 40.43 15.25 16.79
N ALA A 634 39.81 14.14 16.41
CA ALA A 634 40.17 13.38 15.22
C ALA A 634 39.73 14.07 13.93
N GLU A 635 38.49 14.56 13.91
CA GLU A 635 37.91 15.36 12.83
C GLU A 635 38.67 16.69 12.69
N GLN A 636 39.05 17.32 13.81
CA GLN A 636 39.92 18.51 13.78
C GLN A 636 41.29 18.23 13.16
N ALA A 637 41.88 17.04 13.40
CA ALA A 637 43.13 16.65 12.77
C ALA A 637 42.95 16.45 11.25
N THR A 638 41.85 15.83 10.82
CA THR A 638 41.49 15.71 9.40
C THR A 638 41.30 17.08 8.75
N LEU A 639 40.58 18.00 9.39
CA LEU A 639 40.37 19.36 8.88
C LEU A 639 41.69 20.15 8.79
N ALA A 640 42.57 20.06 9.78
CA ALA A 640 43.87 20.73 9.76
C ALA A 640 44.77 20.21 8.62
N GLU A 641 44.70 18.91 8.32
CA GLU A 641 45.41 18.33 7.17
C GLU A 641 44.83 18.83 5.83
N MET A 642 43.51 18.98 5.74
CA MET A 642 42.84 19.55 4.55
C MET A 642 43.24 21.02 4.34
N GLU A 643 43.25 21.83 5.40
CA GLU A 643 43.75 23.22 5.33
C GLU A 643 45.23 23.28 4.91
N ARG A 644 46.08 22.40 5.46
CA ARG A 644 47.50 22.32 5.10
C ARG A 644 47.71 22.01 3.61
N ARG A 645 46.78 21.26 3.02
CA ARG A 645 46.77 20.91 1.59
C ARG A 645 46.11 21.98 0.71
N GLY A 646 45.66 23.10 1.29
CA GLY A 646 45.17 24.27 0.56
C GLY A 646 43.66 24.29 0.31
N MET A 647 42.89 23.41 0.96
CA MET A 647 41.42 23.49 0.90
C MET A 647 40.89 24.58 1.81
N LYS A 648 39.73 25.12 1.45
CA LYS A 648 39.00 26.07 2.29
C LYS A 648 38.11 25.30 3.26
N VAL A 649 38.34 25.49 4.56
CA VAL A 649 37.52 24.93 5.62
C VAL A 649 36.70 26.04 6.27
N VAL A 650 35.40 25.79 6.43
CA VAL A 650 34.46 26.68 7.13
C VAL A 650 33.76 25.89 8.22
N LEU A 651 34.01 26.25 9.47
CA LEU A 651 33.32 25.68 10.62
C LEU A 651 31.91 26.29 10.73
N ILE A 652 30.93 25.43 10.94
CA ILE A 652 29.52 25.75 11.13
C ILE A 652 29.19 25.46 12.59
N ASP A 653 28.66 26.46 13.29
CA ASP A 653 28.39 26.42 14.72
C ASP A 653 27.05 25.74 15.02
N THR A 654 27.01 24.42 14.85
CA THR A 654 25.98 23.55 15.46
C THR A 654 26.50 22.96 16.77
N GLU A 655 25.64 22.38 17.59
CA GLU A 655 26.01 21.83 18.90
C GLU A 655 27.14 20.81 18.78
N LYS A 656 27.02 19.80 17.89
CA LYS A 656 28.09 18.83 17.58
C LYS A 656 29.19 19.39 16.66
N GLY A 657 28.86 20.42 15.90
CA GLY A 657 29.75 21.11 14.97
C GLY A 657 29.80 20.40 13.62
N LEU A 658 29.65 21.20 12.56
CA LEU A 658 29.81 20.77 11.17
C LEU A 658 30.97 21.55 10.54
N ALA A 659 31.64 20.96 9.55
CA ALA A 659 32.66 21.66 8.77
C ALA A 659 32.41 21.47 7.27
N LEU A 660 32.30 22.58 6.55
CA LEU A 660 32.28 22.60 5.09
C LEU A 660 33.71 22.69 4.58
N VAL A 661 34.12 21.73 3.76
CA VAL A 661 35.41 21.75 3.07
C VAL A 661 35.18 21.88 1.57
N GLU A 662 35.85 22.85 0.95
CA GLU A 662 35.80 23.09 -0.49
C GLU A 662 37.21 23.02 -1.09
N GLY A 663 37.34 22.23 -2.17
CA GLY A 663 38.55 22.14 -2.97
C GLY A 663 38.68 23.33 -3.92
N ASP A 664 39.90 23.85 -4.06
CA ASP A 664 40.20 24.95 -4.98
C ASP A 664 40.25 24.38 -6.41
N SER A 665 39.14 24.52 -7.14
CA SER A 665 38.91 24.16 -8.55
C SER A 665 38.68 22.67 -8.89
N ARG A 666 37.53 22.42 -9.54
CA ARG A 666 37.26 21.26 -10.40
C ARG A 666 38.52 20.90 -11.19
N ARG A 667 39.12 19.75 -10.93
CA ARG A 667 40.01 19.11 -11.89
C ARG A 667 39.39 17.77 -12.29
N PRO A 668 39.15 17.56 -13.58
CA PRO A 668 38.47 16.38 -14.11
C PRO A 668 39.27 15.10 -13.92
#